data_AF-A0A4P7NY11-F1
#
_entry.id   AF-A0A4P7NY11-F1
#
_cell.length_a   1.000
_cell.length_b   1.000
_cell.length_c   1.000
_cell.angle_alpha   90.00
_cell.angle_beta   90.00
_cell.angle_gamma   90.00
#
_symmetry.space_group_name_H-M   'P 1'
#
loop_
_entity.id
_entity.type
_entity.pdbx_description
1 polymer ?
#
loop_
_entity_poly.entity_id
_entity_poly.type
_entity_poly.pdbx_seq_one_letter_code
_entity_poly.pdbx_strand_id
1 'polypeptide(L)'
;MRNTSFFKYLLTILLFLTFHSVAASDELLDVDQAFSLQPVKVENGQFKISWKIADDYYLYKKRISIESEDLELSPPHYPKAITKNDPAFGQSDVFKHQLTVTQPYSGSVTKANLTIKYQGCAEKLGVCYPPQTKSVTVELPAAADTNGNTLADLNSLIIDSSGADLLPADEAFQLQVTPNDNNQLMLDFRVAEGYHLYKDKIKVLLKQGNATLGSLQLPEAIQTNDPVFGDVQVYHGDFQAILPVNHIVGAAEIEIHYQGCSSESGVCYPPAKKLMTVNASDFKQTSTNLPTQTTTSENLSETDQITSTLQNSSVWIVIGTFFLFGLLLSLTPCVFPMIPILSSIIVGQGDQLTTRKAFIMSLVYVLAMSVTYTAAGVLAGIFGENLQVLFQNPWIIGSFALIFIALAFSMFGFYELQLPSGLQSKITNLSNKQQGGTLTGVAIMGFLSALIVGPCVAPPLAGALIYIGQTGDALLGGTALFAMSMGMGVPLLLLGTSAGKLLPRAGAWMDNVKAIFGVLMIGVAIWMAERILPEWTILFAWAALLIGSAIYLGALEPVGDKSGWHKFAKSIGVIFLIYGMVILIGLAGGSKNVLQPLTVFQSSGTSSSSQTEHLNFKTIRTLAELKQEVAKGNPVMLDFYADWCISCKEMEKFTFSDPGVQSALANVTLLKADVTANNANDKELMKAFNIIGPPAILFFNHQQEQKAQRVVGFKKAADFTQNINQAFQ
;
A
#
# COMPACT_ATOMS: atom_id res chain seq x y z
N MET A 1 42.60 -5.28 -27.75
CA MET A 1 41.68 -4.11 -27.73
C MET A 1 40.37 -4.45 -28.47
N ARG A 2 39.47 -5.25 -27.88
CA ARG A 2 38.19 -5.63 -28.57
C ARG A 2 37.07 -5.99 -27.58
N ASN A 3 36.85 -5.17 -26.56
CA ASN A 3 35.71 -5.33 -25.63
C ASN A 3 35.11 -4.01 -25.10
N THR A 4 35.56 -2.87 -25.61
CA THR A 4 35.11 -1.53 -25.19
C THR A 4 33.71 -1.17 -25.67
N SER A 5 33.15 -1.90 -26.64
CA SER A 5 31.78 -1.65 -27.14
C SER A 5 30.70 -2.10 -26.15
N PHE A 6 30.83 -3.32 -25.59
CA PHE A 6 29.84 -3.85 -24.64
C PHE A 6 29.79 -3.04 -23.33
N PHE A 7 30.96 -2.65 -22.80
CA PHE A 7 31.04 -1.76 -21.65
C PHE A 7 30.51 -0.35 -21.95
N LYS A 8 30.68 0.15 -23.18
CA LYS A 8 30.01 1.39 -23.61
C LYS A 8 28.49 1.23 -23.57
N TYR A 9 27.89 0.21 -24.19
CA TYR A 9 26.43 0.05 -24.15
C TYR A 9 25.88 -0.14 -22.73
N LEU A 10 26.52 -0.97 -21.90
CA LEU A 10 26.11 -1.15 -20.50
C LEU A 10 26.22 0.16 -19.71
N LEU A 11 27.30 0.93 -19.92
CA LEU A 11 27.47 2.23 -19.27
C LEU A 11 26.50 3.28 -19.82
N THR A 12 26.23 3.34 -21.13
CA THR A 12 25.24 4.27 -21.69
C THR A 12 23.85 3.97 -21.15
N ILE A 13 23.50 2.70 -20.93
CA ILE A 13 22.23 2.29 -20.28
C ILE A 13 22.23 2.72 -18.80
N LEU A 14 23.31 2.47 -18.04
CA LEU A 14 23.43 2.88 -16.64
C LEU A 14 23.46 4.41 -16.47
N LEU A 15 23.98 5.13 -17.47
CA LEU A 15 24.05 6.60 -17.51
C LEU A 15 22.71 7.20 -17.95
N PHE A 16 21.95 6.55 -18.85
CA PHE A 16 20.56 6.92 -19.15
C PHE A 16 19.63 6.74 -17.94
N LEU A 17 19.86 5.68 -17.14
CA LEU A 17 19.15 5.41 -15.89
C LEU A 17 19.49 6.41 -14.76
N THR A 18 20.63 7.11 -14.84
CA THR A 18 21.05 8.09 -13.82
C THR A 18 20.89 9.55 -14.25
N PHE A 19 20.76 9.85 -15.55
CA PHE A 19 20.54 11.22 -16.05
C PHE A 19 19.07 11.67 -16.10
N HIS A 20 18.09 10.81 -15.80
CA HIS A 20 16.67 11.19 -15.74
C HIS A 20 16.23 11.86 -14.42
N SER A 21 17.18 12.28 -13.57
CA SER A 21 16.87 12.89 -12.26
C SER A 21 17.61 14.20 -12.00
N VAL A 22 17.85 15.00 -13.05
CA VAL A 22 18.04 16.46 -12.94
C VAL A 22 17.35 17.17 -14.11
N ALA A 23 16.03 17.02 -14.20
CA ALA A 23 15.20 18.12 -14.68
C ALA A 23 14.80 18.93 -13.43
N ALA A 24 14.85 20.26 -13.51
CA ALA A 24 14.24 21.09 -12.46
C ALA A 24 12.76 20.71 -12.38
N SER A 25 12.30 20.36 -11.18
CA SER A 25 10.90 20.04 -10.96
C SER A 25 10.07 21.31 -11.13
N ASP A 26 9.36 21.40 -12.25
CA ASP A 26 8.11 22.16 -12.32
C ASP A 26 7.15 21.46 -11.33
N GLU A 27 7.24 21.86 -10.06
CA GLU A 27 6.44 21.32 -8.97
C GLU A 27 4.98 21.70 -9.19
N LEU A 28 4.10 20.69 -9.25
CA LEU A 28 2.69 20.87 -9.52
C LEU A 28 2.06 21.58 -8.32
N LEU A 29 1.59 22.82 -8.52
CA LEU A 29 1.02 23.66 -7.47
C LEU A 29 -0.20 22.99 -6.81
N ASP A 30 -0.48 23.31 -5.55
CA ASP A 30 -1.76 22.93 -4.95
C ASP A 30 -2.94 23.60 -5.68
N VAL A 31 -4.10 22.94 -5.68
CA VAL A 31 -5.33 23.40 -6.35
C VAL A 31 -5.67 24.86 -6.01
N ASP A 32 -5.65 25.20 -4.72
CA ASP A 32 -6.02 26.55 -4.25
C ASP A 32 -4.96 27.61 -4.56
N GLN A 33 -3.72 27.19 -4.89
CA GLN A 33 -2.66 28.06 -5.41
C GLN A 33 -2.76 28.23 -6.93
N ALA A 34 -3.06 27.13 -7.66
CA ALA A 34 -3.23 27.13 -9.11
C ALA A 34 -4.49 27.86 -9.57
N PHE A 35 -5.58 27.78 -8.79
CA PHE A 35 -6.92 28.31 -9.12
C PHE A 35 -7.54 29.04 -7.92
N SER A 36 -6.89 30.11 -7.46
CA SER A 36 -7.30 30.87 -6.27
C SER A 36 -8.64 31.60 -6.49
N LEU A 37 -9.72 31.02 -5.98
CA LEU A 37 -11.06 31.60 -5.95
C LEU A 37 -11.08 32.84 -5.03
N GLN A 38 -11.54 33.96 -5.55
CA GLN A 38 -11.69 35.23 -4.83
C GLN A 38 -13.06 35.31 -4.14
N PRO A 39 -13.23 36.10 -3.07
CA PRO A 39 -14.52 36.30 -2.42
C PRO A 39 -15.60 36.74 -3.41
N VAL A 40 -16.73 36.03 -3.41
CA VAL A 40 -17.88 36.33 -4.28
C VAL A 40 -18.48 37.67 -3.88
N LYS A 41 -18.72 38.53 -4.87
CA LYS A 41 -19.34 39.85 -4.65
C LYS A 41 -20.76 39.89 -5.23
N VAL A 42 -21.66 40.60 -4.56
CA VAL A 42 -22.98 40.94 -5.08
C VAL A 42 -22.94 42.36 -5.63
N GLU A 43 -23.14 42.51 -6.94
CA GLU A 43 -23.21 43.81 -7.61
C GLU A 43 -24.44 43.81 -8.53
N ASN A 44 -25.36 44.77 -8.35
CA ASN A 44 -26.53 44.99 -9.23
C ASN A 44 -27.41 43.74 -9.51
N GLY A 45 -27.69 42.91 -8.50
CA GLY A 45 -28.50 41.69 -8.67
C GLY A 45 -27.76 40.54 -9.39
N GLN A 46 -26.43 40.57 -9.40
CA GLN A 46 -25.58 39.53 -9.97
C GLN A 46 -24.46 39.13 -9.00
N PHE A 47 -24.17 37.83 -8.95
CA PHE A 47 -22.96 37.30 -8.31
C PHE A 47 -21.78 37.44 -9.25
N LYS A 48 -20.70 38.02 -8.76
CA LYS A 48 -19.43 38.22 -9.45
C LYS A 48 -18.39 37.33 -8.82
N ILE A 49 -18.07 36.23 -9.51
CA ILE A 49 -17.21 35.16 -9.05
C ILE A 49 -15.92 35.25 -9.86
N SER A 50 -14.77 35.36 -9.19
CA SER A 50 -13.48 35.57 -9.83
C SER A 50 -12.44 34.54 -9.39
N TRP A 51 -11.62 34.08 -10.33
CA TRP A 51 -10.46 33.22 -10.06
C TRP A 51 -9.20 33.93 -10.51
N LYS A 52 -8.14 33.83 -9.71
CA LYS A 52 -6.76 34.10 -10.13
C LYS A 52 -6.12 32.76 -10.48
N ILE A 53 -5.71 32.60 -11.73
CA ILE A 53 -5.15 31.38 -12.28
C ILE A 53 -3.63 31.57 -12.40
N ALA A 54 -2.84 30.61 -11.90
CA ALA A 54 -1.39 30.68 -11.97
C ALA A 54 -0.87 30.60 -13.43
N ASP A 55 0.35 31.10 -13.65
CA ASP A 55 1.02 30.98 -14.95
C ASP A 55 1.25 29.50 -15.30
N ASP A 56 1.09 29.14 -16.57
CA ASP A 56 1.03 27.76 -17.07
C ASP A 56 -0.19 26.92 -16.61
N TYR A 57 -1.26 27.53 -16.07
CA TYR A 57 -2.53 26.85 -15.73
C TYR A 57 -3.74 27.40 -16.50
N TYR A 58 -4.80 26.59 -16.63
CA TYR A 58 -6.06 26.99 -17.25
C TYR A 58 -7.29 26.26 -16.69
N LEU A 59 -8.44 26.93 -16.70
CA LEU A 59 -9.77 26.39 -16.34
C LEU A 59 -10.61 26.10 -17.59
N TYR A 60 -11.41 25.03 -17.57
CA TYR A 60 -12.35 24.69 -18.66
C TYR A 60 -13.70 25.37 -18.51
N LYS A 61 -14.15 26.09 -19.54
CA LYS A 61 -15.49 26.71 -19.57
C LYS A 61 -16.64 25.71 -19.36
N LYS A 62 -16.53 24.50 -19.93
CA LYS A 62 -17.55 23.44 -19.82
C LYS A 62 -17.57 22.71 -18.48
N ARG A 63 -16.61 22.97 -17.57
CA ARG A 63 -16.50 22.32 -16.25
C ARG A 63 -16.66 23.32 -15.10
N ILE A 64 -17.22 24.50 -15.38
CA ILE A 64 -17.59 25.48 -14.37
C ILE A 64 -19.11 25.46 -14.24
N SER A 65 -19.62 25.12 -13.05
CA SER A 65 -21.02 25.28 -12.69
C SER A 65 -21.15 26.06 -11.38
N ILE A 66 -22.24 26.79 -11.25
CA ILE A 66 -22.60 27.59 -10.09
C ILE A 66 -24.04 27.21 -9.79
N GLU A 67 -24.25 26.65 -8.61
CA GLU A 67 -25.53 26.10 -8.14
C GLU A 67 -25.89 26.77 -6.81
N SER A 68 -27.19 26.94 -6.54
CA SER A 68 -27.70 27.53 -5.31
C SER A 68 -29.01 26.84 -4.96
N GLU A 69 -29.19 26.46 -3.71
CA GLU A 69 -30.46 25.91 -3.20
C GLU A 69 -31.41 27.04 -2.79
N ASP A 70 -30.88 28.17 -2.33
CA ASP A 70 -31.65 29.30 -1.80
C ASP A 70 -32.16 30.31 -2.87
N LEU A 71 -31.77 30.15 -4.15
CA LEU A 71 -31.99 31.14 -5.21
C LEU A 71 -32.07 30.50 -6.60
N GLU A 72 -32.96 31.01 -7.44
CA GLU A 72 -32.92 30.71 -8.88
C GLU A 72 -31.79 31.49 -9.56
N LEU A 73 -30.93 30.79 -10.30
CA LEU A 73 -29.78 31.38 -10.98
C LEU A 73 -30.01 31.44 -12.50
N SER A 74 -29.95 32.64 -13.07
CA SER A 74 -29.96 32.85 -14.53
C SER A 74 -28.61 32.50 -15.16
N PRO A 75 -28.54 32.14 -16.47
CA PRO A 75 -27.33 31.60 -17.09
C PRO A 75 -26.04 32.42 -16.89
N PRO A 76 -24.88 31.78 -16.63
CA PRO A 76 -23.62 32.47 -16.41
C PRO A 76 -23.16 33.25 -17.64
N HIS A 77 -22.80 34.52 -17.44
CA HIS A 77 -22.09 35.29 -18.44
C HIS A 77 -20.57 35.10 -18.27
N TYR A 78 -19.96 34.48 -19.28
CA TYR A 78 -18.53 34.22 -19.36
C TYR A 78 -17.82 35.26 -20.25
N PRO A 79 -16.57 35.64 -19.93
CA PRO A 79 -15.74 36.43 -20.82
C PRO A 79 -15.33 35.62 -22.06
N LYS A 80 -14.67 36.27 -23.02
CA LYS A 80 -14.20 35.61 -24.24
C LYS A 80 -13.18 34.53 -23.91
N ALA A 81 -13.55 33.27 -24.14
CA ALA A 81 -12.69 32.11 -23.92
C ALA A 81 -11.64 31.96 -25.03
N ILE A 82 -10.58 31.22 -24.73
CA ILE A 82 -9.55 30.81 -25.70
C ILE A 82 -9.82 29.36 -26.08
N THR A 83 -10.11 29.08 -27.35
CA THR A 83 -10.26 27.70 -27.82
C THR A 83 -8.88 27.05 -27.93
N LYS A 84 -8.65 25.98 -27.18
CA LYS A 84 -7.41 25.19 -27.15
C LYS A 84 -7.72 23.75 -27.56
N ASN A 85 -6.85 23.12 -28.34
CA ASN A 85 -6.91 21.67 -28.54
C ASN A 85 -6.14 20.97 -27.41
N ASP A 86 -6.86 20.27 -26.56
CA ASP A 86 -6.34 19.60 -25.38
C ASP A 86 -6.01 18.12 -25.66
N PRO A 87 -4.87 17.57 -25.19
CA PRO A 87 -4.54 16.15 -25.42
C PRO A 87 -5.52 15.15 -24.78
N ALA A 88 -6.17 15.50 -23.68
CA ALA A 88 -7.11 14.63 -22.96
C ALA A 88 -8.57 14.87 -23.36
N PHE A 89 -8.94 16.11 -23.72
CA PHE A 89 -10.34 16.51 -23.98
C PHE A 89 -10.63 17.09 -25.36
N GLY A 90 -9.64 17.15 -26.27
CA GLY A 90 -9.81 17.71 -27.62
C GLY A 90 -10.09 19.22 -27.60
N GLN A 91 -10.79 19.73 -28.62
CA GLN A 91 -11.09 21.17 -28.71
C GLN A 91 -12.01 21.65 -27.58
N SER A 92 -11.42 22.45 -26.68
CA SER A 92 -12.04 22.94 -25.46
C SER A 92 -11.83 24.45 -25.30
N ASP A 93 -12.86 25.15 -24.86
CA ASP A 93 -12.79 26.57 -24.48
C ASP A 93 -12.23 26.70 -23.07
N VAL A 94 -11.12 27.45 -22.92
CA VAL A 94 -10.38 27.59 -21.67
C VAL A 94 -10.09 29.05 -21.29
N PHE A 95 -9.81 29.28 -20.01
CA PHE A 95 -9.43 30.58 -19.43
C PHE A 95 -8.06 30.50 -18.74
N LYS A 96 -7.25 31.57 -18.85
CA LYS A 96 -5.88 31.68 -18.31
C LYS A 96 -5.69 33.00 -17.54
N HIS A 97 -4.76 33.03 -16.59
CA HIS A 97 -4.38 34.16 -15.72
C HIS A 97 -5.49 34.69 -14.79
N GLN A 98 -6.64 35.08 -15.34
CA GLN A 98 -7.78 35.57 -14.57
C GLN A 98 -9.10 35.23 -15.26
N LEU A 99 -10.08 34.78 -14.46
CA LEU A 99 -11.45 34.58 -14.89
C LEU A 99 -12.38 35.39 -13.98
N THR A 100 -13.41 36.00 -14.54
CA THR A 100 -14.52 36.58 -13.78
C THR A 100 -15.81 36.22 -14.50
N VAL A 101 -16.71 35.55 -13.80
CA VAL A 101 -18.03 35.11 -14.27
C VAL A 101 -19.08 35.92 -13.52
N THR A 102 -20.10 36.40 -14.23
CA THR A 102 -21.24 37.10 -13.63
C THR A 102 -22.51 36.30 -13.82
N GLN A 103 -23.16 35.92 -12.71
CA GLN A 103 -24.39 35.12 -12.67
C GLN A 103 -25.53 35.99 -12.11
N PRO A 104 -26.54 36.38 -12.90
CA PRO A 104 -27.74 37.02 -12.36
C PRO A 104 -28.56 36.03 -11.52
N TYR A 105 -29.22 36.51 -10.47
CA TYR A 105 -30.06 35.68 -9.60
C TYR A 105 -31.45 36.31 -9.40
N SER A 106 -32.43 35.48 -9.08
CA SER A 106 -33.80 35.87 -8.75
C SER A 106 -34.25 35.19 -7.46
N GLY A 107 -34.70 35.99 -6.49
CA GLY A 107 -35.20 35.55 -5.19
C GLY A 107 -34.95 36.59 -4.09
N SER A 108 -35.71 36.49 -3.00
CA SER A 108 -35.71 37.45 -1.88
C SER A 108 -35.26 36.80 -0.57
N VAL A 109 -34.06 36.22 -0.57
CA VAL A 109 -33.41 35.68 0.66
C VAL A 109 -32.32 36.64 1.14
N THR A 110 -32.08 36.69 2.45
CA THR A 110 -31.05 37.57 3.06
C THR A 110 -29.65 36.98 3.03
N LYS A 111 -29.55 35.64 2.91
CA LYS A 111 -28.31 34.89 2.69
C LYS A 111 -28.59 33.76 1.69
N ALA A 112 -27.60 33.43 0.86
CA ALA A 112 -27.65 32.27 -0.04
C ALA A 112 -26.33 31.52 -0.03
N ASN A 113 -26.38 30.19 -0.12
CA ASN A 113 -25.25 29.31 -0.24
C ASN A 113 -25.01 28.96 -1.71
N LEU A 114 -23.85 29.38 -2.23
CA LEU A 114 -23.43 29.07 -3.60
C LEU A 114 -22.46 27.89 -3.60
N THR A 115 -22.81 26.84 -4.34
CA THR A 115 -21.93 25.71 -4.63
C THR A 115 -21.27 25.93 -5.99
N ILE A 116 -19.96 26.20 -5.97
CA ILE A 116 -19.16 26.53 -7.14
C ILE A 116 -18.29 25.32 -7.49
N LYS A 117 -18.55 24.70 -8.65
CA LYS A 117 -17.76 23.59 -9.18
C LYS A 117 -16.85 24.09 -10.30
N TYR A 118 -15.57 23.71 -10.31
CA TYR A 118 -14.61 24.08 -11.37
C TYR A 118 -13.55 22.99 -11.62
N GLN A 119 -12.97 22.98 -12.82
CA GLN A 119 -11.85 22.07 -13.16
C GLN A 119 -10.85 22.76 -14.10
N GLY A 120 -9.56 22.45 -13.92
CA GLY A 120 -8.47 22.95 -14.75
C GLY A 120 -7.27 22.00 -14.81
N CYS A 121 -6.24 22.39 -15.58
CA CYS A 121 -5.03 21.59 -15.78
C CYS A 121 -3.76 22.43 -15.83
N ALA A 122 -2.62 21.77 -15.60
CA ALA A 122 -1.28 22.28 -15.85
C ALA A 122 -0.91 22.13 -17.33
N GLU A 123 -0.50 23.23 -17.98
CA GLU A 123 -0.21 23.28 -19.41
C GLU A 123 1.10 22.59 -19.80
N LYS A 124 2.15 22.75 -18.98
CA LYS A 124 3.47 22.12 -19.23
C LYS A 124 3.49 20.64 -18.88
N LEU A 125 2.82 20.25 -17.79
CA LEU A 125 2.85 18.89 -17.26
C LEU A 125 1.79 17.98 -17.91
N GLY A 126 0.77 18.54 -18.56
CA GLY A 126 -0.32 17.77 -19.17
C GLY A 126 -1.23 17.08 -18.14
N VAL A 127 -1.10 17.43 -16.85
CA VAL A 127 -1.87 16.84 -15.74
C VAL A 127 -3.08 17.72 -15.45
N CYS A 128 -4.24 17.08 -15.36
CA CYS A 128 -5.50 17.72 -14.99
C CYS A 128 -5.90 17.40 -13.56
N TYR A 129 -6.39 18.41 -12.84
CA TYR A 129 -6.88 18.21 -11.48
C TYR A 129 -8.28 17.57 -11.51
N PRO A 130 -8.67 16.81 -10.48
CA PRO A 130 -10.07 16.37 -10.33
C PRO A 130 -10.99 17.59 -10.19
N PRO A 131 -12.30 17.46 -10.50
CA PRO A 131 -13.28 18.52 -10.27
C PRO A 131 -13.26 19.00 -8.81
N GLN A 132 -13.32 20.31 -8.63
CA GLN A 132 -13.25 20.98 -7.34
C GLN A 132 -14.60 21.57 -7.00
N THR A 133 -15.04 21.43 -5.75
CA THR A 133 -16.30 21.99 -5.25
C THR A 133 -15.98 22.90 -4.06
N LYS A 134 -16.42 24.16 -4.11
CA LYS A 134 -16.33 25.12 -3.01
C LYS A 134 -17.71 25.68 -2.71
N SER A 135 -18.16 25.57 -1.46
CA SER A 135 -19.40 26.19 -0.98
C SER A 135 -19.10 27.55 -0.34
N VAL A 136 -19.83 28.59 -0.72
CA VAL A 136 -19.64 29.98 -0.25
C VAL A 136 -20.99 30.58 0.13
N THR A 137 -21.16 30.95 1.39
CA THR A 137 -22.33 31.72 1.85
C THR A 137 -22.13 33.20 1.51
N VAL A 138 -23.14 33.81 0.89
CA VAL A 138 -23.14 35.22 0.46
C VAL A 138 -24.33 35.94 1.08
N GLU A 139 -24.09 37.11 1.67
CA GLU A 139 -25.14 37.97 2.21
C GLU A 139 -25.69 38.89 1.09
N LEU A 140 -27.01 39.03 1.05
CA LEU A 140 -27.74 39.70 -0.03
C LEU A 140 -28.37 41.00 0.47
N PRO A 141 -28.36 42.08 -0.32
CA PRO A 141 -29.02 43.32 0.05
C PRO A 141 -30.54 43.09 0.08
N ALA A 142 -31.16 43.33 1.24
CA ALA A 142 -32.60 43.14 1.42
C ALA A 142 -33.41 43.99 0.41
N ALA A 143 -34.31 43.33 -0.32
CA ALA A 143 -35.28 44.02 -1.16
C ALA A 143 -36.30 44.77 -0.27
N ALA A 144 -36.68 45.97 -0.70
CA ALA A 144 -37.63 46.79 0.05
C ALA A 144 -39.07 46.35 -0.22
N ASP A 145 -39.67 45.64 0.74
CA ASP A 145 -41.07 45.20 0.66
C ASP A 145 -42.07 46.33 1.00
N THR A 146 -43.18 46.35 0.26
CA THR A 146 -44.38 47.12 0.61
C THR A 146 -45.60 46.21 0.67
N ASN A 147 -46.07 45.94 1.90
CA ASN A 147 -47.43 45.53 2.29
C ASN A 147 -47.97 44.20 1.69
N GLY A 148 -48.50 43.25 2.46
CA GLY A 148 -48.71 43.16 3.92
C GLY A 148 -49.95 42.32 4.25
N ASN A 149 -50.11 41.93 5.53
CA ASN A 149 -51.31 41.29 6.12
C ASN A 149 -51.62 39.84 5.63
N THR A 150 -52.17 38.90 6.42
CA THR A 150 -52.75 38.92 7.78
C THR A 150 -52.80 37.51 8.40
N LEU A 151 -52.60 37.41 9.72
CA LEU A 151 -53.21 36.43 10.66
C LEU A 151 -53.07 34.89 10.45
N ALA A 152 -52.34 34.38 9.45
CA ALA A 152 -52.13 32.93 9.31
C ALA A 152 -51.06 32.34 10.28
N ASP A 153 -50.03 33.11 10.62
CA ASP A 153 -48.80 32.63 11.29
C ASP A 153 -48.91 32.33 12.81
N LEU A 154 -50.09 32.41 13.41
CA LEU A 154 -50.26 32.12 14.84
C LEU A 154 -50.78 30.70 15.13
N ASN A 155 -51.08 29.91 14.09
CA ASN A 155 -51.55 28.53 14.22
C ASN A 155 -50.50 27.46 13.86
N SER A 156 -49.29 27.87 13.49
CA SER A 156 -48.17 26.98 13.09
C SER A 156 -47.17 26.70 14.22
N LEU A 157 -47.44 27.15 15.45
CA LEU A 157 -46.44 27.23 16.53
C LEU A 157 -46.53 26.16 17.63
N ILE A 158 -47.50 25.23 17.58
CA ILE A 158 -47.67 24.18 18.61
C ILE A 158 -48.22 22.89 17.96
N ILE A 159 -47.50 21.75 18.14
CA ILE A 159 -47.74 20.39 17.55
C ILE A 159 -47.34 20.27 16.06
N ASP A 160 -46.54 19.31 15.58
CA ASP A 160 -45.45 18.48 16.13
C ASP A 160 -44.65 17.90 14.94
N SER A 161 -43.44 17.39 15.17
CA SER A 161 -42.58 16.54 14.30
C SER A 161 -42.96 16.28 12.82
N SER A 162 -42.18 16.84 11.89
CA SER A 162 -41.75 16.27 10.59
C SER A 162 -40.94 17.35 9.84
N GLY A 163 -39.64 17.23 9.57
CA GLY A 163 -38.87 16.01 9.38
C GLY A 163 -39.36 15.36 8.09
N ALA A 164 -38.59 15.43 7.00
CA ALA A 164 -38.88 14.59 5.84
C ALA A 164 -38.74 13.14 6.30
N ASP A 165 -39.87 12.48 6.56
CA ASP A 165 -39.91 11.22 7.30
C ASP A 165 -39.28 10.11 6.46
N LEU A 166 -37.98 9.93 6.68
CA LEU A 166 -37.21 8.80 6.17
C LEU A 166 -37.81 7.53 6.77
N LEU A 167 -38.38 6.70 5.92
CA LEU A 167 -38.94 5.42 6.33
C LEU A 167 -37.85 4.60 7.05
N PRO A 168 -38.18 3.87 8.14
CA PRO A 168 -37.25 2.91 8.73
C PRO A 168 -36.74 1.92 7.67
N ALA A 169 -35.49 1.48 7.77
CA ALA A 169 -34.88 0.63 6.73
C ALA A 169 -35.68 -0.64 6.42
N ASP A 170 -36.28 -1.25 7.46
CA ASP A 170 -37.14 -2.45 7.35
C ASP A 170 -38.50 -2.16 6.66
N GLU A 171 -38.95 -0.90 6.63
CA GLU A 171 -40.17 -0.48 5.93
C GLU A 171 -39.87 -0.03 4.49
N ALA A 172 -38.75 0.67 4.28
CA ALA A 172 -38.27 1.12 2.97
C ALA A 172 -37.85 -0.05 2.06
N PHE A 173 -37.30 -1.13 2.63
CA PHE A 173 -36.73 -2.27 1.91
C PHE A 173 -37.22 -3.61 2.50
N GLN A 174 -38.36 -4.10 2.03
CA GLN A 174 -38.94 -5.35 2.53
C GLN A 174 -38.46 -6.54 1.70
N LEU A 175 -37.61 -7.38 2.28
CA LEU A 175 -37.15 -8.62 1.67
C LEU A 175 -37.97 -9.84 2.15
N GLN A 176 -38.66 -10.50 1.23
CA GLN A 176 -39.26 -11.82 1.43
C GLN A 176 -38.44 -12.87 0.69
N VAL A 177 -38.31 -14.07 1.27
CA VAL A 177 -37.57 -15.17 0.64
C VAL A 177 -38.40 -16.43 0.65
N THR A 178 -38.62 -17.00 -0.54
CA THR A 178 -39.42 -18.22 -0.71
C THR A 178 -38.60 -19.32 -1.39
N PRO A 179 -38.56 -20.55 -0.86
CA PRO A 179 -37.97 -21.69 -1.57
C PRO A 179 -38.92 -22.17 -2.68
N ASN A 180 -38.34 -22.47 -3.84
CA ASN A 180 -39.04 -22.97 -5.02
C ASN A 180 -38.61 -24.43 -5.29
N ASP A 181 -39.54 -25.25 -5.82
CA ASP A 181 -39.35 -26.69 -6.08
C ASP A 181 -38.10 -27.01 -6.90
N ASN A 182 -37.62 -26.06 -7.74
CA ASN A 182 -36.45 -26.20 -8.64
C ASN A 182 -35.07 -25.93 -7.98
N ASN A 183 -34.89 -26.21 -6.68
CA ASN A 183 -33.62 -25.92 -5.99
C ASN A 183 -33.21 -24.42 -6.06
N GLN A 184 -34.18 -23.51 -5.99
CA GLN A 184 -33.96 -22.06 -6.08
C GLN A 184 -34.62 -21.33 -4.91
N LEU A 185 -33.94 -20.30 -4.38
CA LEU A 185 -34.51 -19.32 -3.47
C LEU A 185 -34.92 -18.09 -4.27
N MET A 186 -36.20 -17.73 -4.21
CA MET A 186 -36.75 -16.52 -4.80
C MET A 186 -36.70 -15.42 -3.74
N LEU A 187 -36.01 -14.34 -4.05
CA LEU A 187 -35.74 -13.18 -3.20
C LEU A 187 -36.59 -12.03 -3.74
N ASP A 188 -37.75 -11.82 -3.12
CA ASP A 188 -38.69 -10.77 -3.49
C ASP A 188 -38.37 -9.52 -2.68
N PHE A 189 -37.77 -8.52 -3.34
CA PHE A 189 -37.49 -7.21 -2.77
C PHE A 189 -38.65 -6.27 -3.11
N ARG A 190 -39.30 -5.70 -2.09
CA ARG A 190 -40.17 -4.54 -2.26
C ARG A 190 -39.45 -3.28 -1.82
N VAL A 191 -39.52 -2.25 -2.65
CA VAL A 191 -38.81 -0.98 -2.45
C VAL A 191 -39.83 0.14 -2.45
N ALA A 192 -39.88 0.91 -1.37
CA ALA A 192 -40.82 2.02 -1.22
C ALA A 192 -40.61 3.09 -2.30
N GLU A 193 -41.68 3.79 -2.67
CA GLU A 193 -41.64 4.91 -3.62
C GLU A 193 -40.69 6.01 -3.12
N GLY A 194 -39.86 6.55 -4.03
CA GLY A 194 -38.76 7.46 -3.67
C GLY A 194 -37.44 6.78 -3.28
N TYR A 195 -37.40 5.46 -3.04
CA TYR A 195 -36.18 4.73 -2.64
C TYR A 195 -35.63 3.85 -3.78
N HIS A 196 -34.37 3.43 -3.65
CA HIS A 196 -33.73 2.52 -4.60
C HIS A 196 -32.71 1.59 -3.92
N LEU A 197 -32.49 0.40 -4.48
CA LEU A 197 -31.45 -0.56 -4.05
C LEU A 197 -30.31 -0.65 -5.07
N TYR A 198 -29.06 -0.69 -4.59
CA TYR A 198 -27.89 -0.83 -5.46
C TYR A 198 -27.61 -2.28 -5.83
N LYS A 199 -27.49 -2.56 -7.14
CA LYS A 199 -27.25 -3.90 -7.66
C LYS A 199 -25.96 -4.56 -7.15
N ASP A 200 -24.88 -3.80 -7.04
CA ASP A 200 -23.57 -4.30 -6.61
C ASP A 200 -23.46 -4.50 -5.08
N LYS A 201 -24.41 -3.94 -4.32
CA LYS A 201 -24.50 -4.07 -2.86
C LYS A 201 -25.40 -5.23 -2.41
N ILE A 202 -26.19 -5.83 -3.31
CA ILE A 202 -26.96 -7.05 -3.01
C ILE A 202 -26.02 -8.26 -3.08
N LYS A 203 -25.72 -8.87 -1.93
CA LYS A 203 -24.81 -10.01 -1.79
C LYS A 203 -25.43 -11.07 -0.89
N VAL A 204 -25.16 -12.34 -1.18
CA VAL A 204 -25.62 -13.46 -0.34
C VAL A 204 -24.43 -14.30 0.09
N LEU A 205 -24.34 -14.55 1.39
CA LEU A 205 -23.26 -15.30 2.03
C LEU A 205 -23.85 -16.52 2.77
N LEU A 206 -23.09 -17.61 2.78
CA LEU A 206 -23.37 -18.75 3.64
C LEU A 206 -22.66 -18.53 4.98
N LYS A 207 -23.41 -18.54 6.07
CA LYS A 207 -22.89 -18.28 7.41
C LYS A 207 -22.63 -19.56 8.20
N GLN A 208 -23.53 -20.54 8.12
CA GLN A 208 -23.39 -21.86 8.75
C GLN A 208 -24.06 -22.96 7.90
N GLY A 209 -23.59 -24.21 8.05
CA GLY A 209 -24.13 -25.39 7.36
C GLY A 209 -23.41 -25.73 6.05
N ASN A 210 -23.71 -26.92 5.50
CA ASN A 210 -23.09 -27.42 4.26
C ASN A 210 -24.03 -27.22 3.07
N ALA A 211 -24.04 -26.01 2.51
CA ALA A 211 -24.75 -25.69 1.27
C ALA A 211 -23.82 -25.03 0.23
N THR A 212 -24.06 -25.26 -1.06
CA THR A 212 -23.36 -24.56 -2.15
C THR A 212 -24.35 -23.68 -2.89
N LEU A 213 -24.21 -22.36 -2.71
CA LEU A 213 -25.02 -21.36 -3.38
C LEU A 213 -24.47 -21.13 -4.81
N GLY A 214 -25.37 -20.97 -5.77
CA GLY A 214 -25.06 -20.52 -7.12
C GLY A 214 -24.92 -19.00 -7.20
N SER A 215 -24.64 -18.50 -8.41
CA SER A 215 -24.65 -17.07 -8.70
C SER A 215 -26.05 -16.48 -8.55
N LEU A 216 -26.19 -15.42 -7.75
CA LEU A 216 -27.42 -14.63 -7.66
C LEU A 216 -27.78 -14.05 -9.03
N GLN A 217 -28.96 -14.40 -9.55
CA GLN A 217 -29.52 -13.86 -10.78
C GLN A 217 -30.39 -12.64 -10.44
N LEU A 218 -29.93 -11.47 -10.85
CA LEU A 218 -30.62 -10.19 -10.68
C LEU A 218 -31.20 -9.73 -12.03
N PRO A 219 -32.37 -9.06 -12.05
CA PRO A 219 -32.98 -8.56 -13.28
C PRO A 219 -32.18 -7.40 -13.90
N GLU A 220 -32.58 -6.95 -15.08
CA GLU A 220 -31.97 -5.77 -15.71
C GLU A 220 -32.15 -4.53 -14.82
N ALA A 221 -31.07 -3.77 -14.65
CA ALA A 221 -31.00 -2.65 -13.71
C ALA A 221 -30.89 -1.33 -14.48
N ILE A 222 -31.44 -0.27 -13.89
CA ILE A 222 -31.42 1.07 -14.48
C ILE A 222 -30.08 1.73 -14.13
N GLN A 223 -29.43 2.33 -15.14
CA GLN A 223 -28.24 3.15 -14.92
C GLN A 223 -28.67 4.54 -14.43
N THR A 224 -28.25 4.89 -13.22
CA THR A 224 -28.53 6.18 -12.57
C THR A 224 -27.22 6.77 -12.08
N ASN A 225 -27.04 8.09 -12.28
CA ASN A 225 -25.91 8.80 -11.69
C ASN A 225 -26.31 9.19 -10.26
N ASP A 226 -25.78 8.47 -9.28
CA ASP A 226 -26.01 8.71 -7.87
C ASP A 226 -25.05 9.80 -7.33
N PRO A 227 -25.52 10.77 -6.52
CA PRO A 227 -24.67 11.85 -6.00
C PRO A 227 -23.51 11.40 -5.11
N VAL A 228 -23.60 10.21 -4.49
CA VAL A 228 -22.63 9.66 -3.54
C VAL A 228 -21.70 8.65 -4.22
N PHE A 229 -22.23 7.83 -5.13
CA PHE A 229 -21.49 6.70 -5.74
C PHE A 229 -21.20 6.83 -7.24
N GLY A 230 -21.68 7.87 -7.92
CA GLY A 230 -21.44 8.10 -9.36
C GLY A 230 -22.34 7.25 -10.26
N ASP A 231 -21.84 6.81 -11.42
CA ASP A 231 -22.62 5.99 -12.35
C ASP A 231 -22.84 4.57 -11.80
N VAL A 232 -24.05 4.28 -11.31
CA VAL A 232 -24.40 3.03 -10.63
C VAL A 232 -25.66 2.37 -11.20
N GLN A 233 -25.75 1.05 -11.04
CA GLN A 233 -26.93 0.27 -11.43
C GLN A 233 -27.86 0.10 -10.24
N VAL A 234 -29.07 0.64 -10.35
CA VAL A 234 -30.09 0.67 -9.29
C VAL A 234 -31.38 -0.03 -9.70
N TYR A 235 -32.11 -0.49 -8.69
CA TYR A 235 -33.49 -0.97 -8.81
C TYR A 235 -34.43 0.01 -8.13
N HIS A 236 -35.41 0.50 -8.89
CA HIS A 236 -36.54 1.29 -8.41
C HIS A 236 -37.80 0.42 -8.41
N GLY A 237 -38.53 0.41 -7.29
CA GLY A 237 -39.72 -0.43 -7.10
C GLY A 237 -39.41 -1.92 -6.90
N ASP A 238 -40.46 -2.73 -6.91
CA ASP A 238 -40.42 -4.16 -6.58
C ASP A 238 -39.67 -4.97 -7.67
N PHE A 239 -38.77 -5.85 -7.24
CA PHE A 239 -38.07 -6.77 -8.14
C PHE A 239 -37.79 -8.12 -7.46
N GLN A 240 -37.62 -9.15 -8.29
CA GLN A 240 -37.34 -10.52 -7.87
C GLN A 240 -35.94 -10.92 -8.32
N ALA A 241 -35.16 -11.46 -7.38
CA ALA A 241 -33.86 -12.08 -7.66
C ALA A 241 -33.93 -13.59 -7.40
N ILE A 242 -33.19 -14.38 -8.18
CA ILE A 242 -33.22 -15.85 -8.09
C ILE A 242 -31.84 -16.34 -7.67
N LEU A 243 -31.78 -17.08 -6.56
CA LEU A 243 -30.56 -17.68 -6.03
C LEU A 243 -30.63 -19.21 -6.13
N PRO A 244 -29.90 -19.85 -7.08
CA PRO A 244 -29.80 -21.29 -7.15
C PRO A 244 -29.10 -21.87 -5.91
N VAL A 245 -29.57 -23.02 -5.42
CA VAL A 245 -28.98 -23.79 -4.31
C VAL A 245 -28.57 -25.16 -4.85
N ASN A 246 -27.32 -25.29 -5.26
CA ASN A 246 -26.81 -26.45 -6.02
C ASN A 246 -26.73 -27.72 -5.16
N HIS A 247 -26.46 -27.56 -3.86
CA HIS A 247 -26.39 -28.66 -2.90
C HIS A 247 -26.70 -28.11 -1.50
N ILE A 248 -27.39 -28.88 -0.66
CA ILE A 248 -27.66 -28.55 0.74
C ILE A 248 -27.77 -29.83 1.56
N VAL A 249 -27.10 -29.89 2.70
CA VAL A 249 -27.13 -31.03 3.62
C VAL A 249 -27.57 -30.55 5.00
N GLY A 250 -28.74 -31.03 5.45
CA GLY A 250 -29.34 -30.61 6.72
C GLY A 250 -29.90 -29.19 6.64
N ALA A 251 -29.64 -28.39 7.68
CA ALA A 251 -29.98 -26.97 7.76
C ALA A 251 -28.77 -26.09 7.39
N ALA A 252 -29.02 -24.98 6.70
CA ALA A 252 -28.02 -23.96 6.39
C ALA A 252 -28.54 -22.56 6.75
N GLU A 253 -27.68 -21.74 7.35
CA GLU A 253 -27.94 -20.34 7.67
C GLU A 253 -27.36 -19.44 6.56
N ILE A 254 -28.23 -18.70 5.89
CA ILE A 254 -27.89 -17.78 4.80
C ILE A 254 -28.03 -16.34 5.31
N GLU A 255 -27.04 -15.51 5.00
CA GLU A 255 -27.02 -14.08 5.31
C GLU A 255 -27.09 -13.26 4.02
N ILE A 256 -28.16 -12.48 3.86
CA ILE A 256 -28.41 -11.64 2.69
C ILE A 256 -28.12 -10.19 3.07
N HIS A 257 -27.16 -9.58 2.37
CA HIS A 257 -26.74 -8.19 2.53
C HIS A 257 -27.36 -7.37 1.41
N TYR A 258 -27.89 -6.20 1.73
CA TYR A 258 -28.39 -5.24 0.74
C TYR A 258 -28.23 -3.81 1.27
N GLN A 259 -28.18 -2.85 0.35
CA GLN A 259 -28.07 -1.43 0.69
C GLN A 259 -28.83 -0.59 -0.35
N GLY A 260 -29.49 0.46 0.13
CA GLY A 260 -30.22 1.41 -0.69
C GLY A 260 -30.24 2.80 -0.08
N CYS A 261 -30.73 3.76 -0.86
CA CYS A 261 -30.82 5.17 -0.47
C CYS A 261 -32.18 5.75 -0.85
N SER A 262 -32.51 6.87 -0.20
CA SER A 262 -33.61 7.75 -0.62
C SER A 262 -33.14 8.57 -1.81
N SER A 263 -33.84 8.47 -2.93
CA SER A 263 -33.53 9.20 -4.17
C SER A 263 -33.86 10.68 -4.07
N GLU A 264 -34.77 11.06 -3.17
CA GLU A 264 -35.23 12.44 -2.98
C GLU A 264 -34.36 13.23 -1.99
N SER A 265 -33.87 12.57 -0.93
CA SER A 265 -33.04 13.21 0.10
C SER A 265 -31.54 12.95 -0.05
N GLY A 266 -31.13 12.03 -0.93
CA GLY A 266 -29.74 11.59 -1.07
C GLY A 266 -29.18 10.82 0.14
N VAL A 267 -30.01 10.53 1.15
CA VAL A 267 -29.58 9.84 2.37
C VAL A 267 -29.52 8.33 2.14
N CYS A 268 -28.36 7.76 2.43
CA CYS A 268 -28.07 6.34 2.28
C CYS A 268 -28.16 5.58 3.60
N TYR A 269 -28.88 4.45 3.58
CA TYR A 269 -29.00 3.58 4.73
C TYR A 269 -27.72 2.74 4.91
N PRO A 270 -27.34 2.36 6.15
CA PRO A 270 -26.24 1.43 6.38
C PRO A 270 -26.57 0.05 5.78
N PRO A 271 -25.57 -0.75 5.37
CA PRO A 271 -25.80 -2.08 4.81
C PRO A 271 -26.61 -2.99 5.75
N ALA A 272 -27.83 -3.33 5.33
CA ALA A 272 -28.74 -4.18 6.07
C ALA A 272 -28.39 -5.67 5.86
N LYS A 273 -28.70 -6.50 6.87
CA LYS A 273 -28.44 -7.94 6.85
C LYS A 273 -29.67 -8.72 7.29
N LYS A 274 -30.12 -9.66 6.47
CA LYS A 274 -31.18 -10.61 6.81
C LYS A 274 -30.62 -12.02 6.95
N LEU A 275 -30.82 -12.62 8.11
CA LEU A 275 -30.51 -14.03 8.36
C LEU A 275 -31.75 -14.90 8.12
N MET A 276 -31.56 -16.03 7.46
CA MET A 276 -32.61 -17.05 7.28
C MET A 276 -32.02 -18.45 7.38
N THR A 277 -32.82 -19.41 7.85
CA THR A 277 -32.47 -20.84 7.85
C THR A 277 -33.24 -21.55 6.75
N VAL A 278 -32.56 -22.34 5.93
CA VAL A 278 -33.15 -23.18 4.88
C VAL A 278 -32.77 -24.64 5.13
N ASN A 279 -33.66 -25.58 4.83
CA ASN A 279 -33.43 -27.01 5.03
C ASN A 279 -33.38 -27.77 3.69
N ALA A 280 -32.64 -28.88 3.68
CA ALA A 280 -32.59 -29.79 2.53
C ALA A 280 -33.95 -30.43 2.17
N SER A 281 -34.94 -30.39 3.08
CA SER A 281 -36.33 -30.79 2.82
C SER A 281 -37.08 -29.86 1.86
N ASP A 282 -36.58 -28.64 1.69
CA ASP A 282 -37.34 -27.53 1.10
C ASP A 282 -37.12 -27.42 -0.43
N PHE A 283 -36.32 -28.33 -1.01
CA PHE A 283 -35.90 -28.31 -2.41
C PHE A 283 -35.91 -29.71 -3.05
N LYS A 284 -36.50 -29.87 -4.24
CA LYS A 284 -36.51 -31.14 -4.98
C LYS A 284 -35.46 -31.15 -6.09
N GLN A 285 -34.49 -32.05 -5.96
CA GLN A 285 -33.34 -32.15 -6.85
C GLN A 285 -33.70 -32.38 -8.33
N THR A 286 -33.08 -31.61 -9.23
CA THR A 286 -32.63 -32.08 -10.56
C THR A 286 -31.40 -31.28 -11.00
N SER A 287 -30.33 -31.96 -11.41
CA SER A 287 -29.00 -31.37 -11.62
C SER A 287 -28.62 -31.25 -13.11
N THR A 288 -28.03 -30.13 -13.53
CA THR A 288 -27.16 -30.06 -14.74
C THR A 288 -26.05 -28.99 -14.60
N ASN A 289 -24.99 -29.07 -15.42
CA ASN A 289 -23.64 -28.54 -15.18
C ASN A 289 -23.25 -27.21 -15.87
N LEU A 290 -22.28 -26.50 -15.23
CA LEU A 290 -21.20 -25.61 -15.79
C LEU A 290 -21.59 -24.31 -16.57
N PRO A 291 -20.68 -23.31 -16.73
CA PRO A 291 -19.33 -23.09 -16.17
C PRO A 291 -19.13 -21.70 -15.47
N THR A 292 -17.91 -21.41 -15.00
CA THR A 292 -17.55 -20.22 -14.16
C THR A 292 -16.41 -19.37 -14.75
N GLN A 293 -16.47 -18.02 -14.70
CA GLN A 293 -15.32 -17.12 -14.40
C GLN A 293 -15.70 -15.61 -14.21
N THR A 294 -15.56 -15.14 -12.96
CA THR A 294 -14.76 -13.98 -12.42
C THR A 294 -14.10 -12.95 -13.36
N THR A 295 -13.73 -11.68 -13.01
CA THR A 295 -14.01 -10.63 -11.95
C THR A 295 -13.14 -9.38 -12.27
N THR A 296 -13.20 -8.28 -11.47
CA THR A 296 -12.10 -7.34 -11.04
C THR A 296 -12.66 -5.92 -10.79
N SER A 297 -12.24 -5.04 -9.87
CA SER A 297 -11.63 -5.06 -8.51
C SER A 297 -11.61 -3.60 -7.97
N GLU A 298 -11.37 -3.36 -6.66
CA GLU A 298 -11.14 -2.02 -6.06
C GLU A 298 -9.90 -2.02 -5.13
N ASN A 299 -9.48 -0.86 -4.61
CA ASN A 299 -8.09 -0.59 -4.19
C ASN A 299 -7.72 -0.96 -2.73
N LEU A 300 -6.49 -1.45 -2.49
CA LEU A 300 -6.04 -2.08 -1.23
C LEU A 300 -4.61 -1.62 -0.81
N SER A 301 -4.03 -2.12 0.29
CA SER A 301 -2.59 -1.91 0.61
C SER A 301 -1.71 -2.63 -0.43
N GLU A 302 -0.44 -2.26 -0.64
CA GLU A 302 0.38 -2.89 -1.71
C GLU A 302 0.48 -4.42 -1.60
N THR A 303 0.56 -4.96 -0.38
CA THR A 303 0.58 -6.42 -0.16
C THR A 303 -0.81 -7.03 -0.39
N ASP A 304 -1.88 -6.32 -0.02
CA ASP A 304 -3.26 -6.76 -0.20
C ASP A 304 -3.80 -6.56 -1.63
N GLN A 305 -3.24 -5.62 -2.41
CA GLN A 305 -3.43 -5.49 -3.86
C GLN A 305 -2.83 -6.69 -4.57
N ILE A 306 -1.63 -7.11 -4.17
CA ILE A 306 -1.04 -8.36 -4.65
C ILE A 306 -1.98 -9.52 -4.28
N THR A 307 -2.38 -9.66 -3.01
CA THR A 307 -3.27 -10.75 -2.56
C THR A 307 -4.63 -10.78 -3.28
N SER A 308 -5.29 -9.64 -3.49
CA SER A 308 -6.58 -9.55 -4.19
C SER A 308 -6.46 -9.74 -5.71
N THR A 309 -5.38 -9.23 -6.33
CA THR A 309 -5.05 -9.54 -7.73
C THR A 309 -4.82 -11.04 -7.90
N LEU A 310 -4.14 -11.70 -6.95
CA LEU A 310 -3.93 -13.15 -6.92
C LEU A 310 -5.22 -13.94 -6.63
N GLN A 311 -6.22 -13.36 -5.94
CA GLN A 311 -7.52 -14.01 -5.68
C GLN A 311 -8.45 -13.97 -6.91
N ASN A 312 -8.41 -12.88 -7.70
CA ASN A 312 -9.24 -12.72 -8.90
C ASN A 312 -8.58 -13.18 -10.22
N SER A 313 -7.26 -13.43 -10.24
CA SER A 313 -6.53 -13.81 -11.46
C SER A 313 -6.50 -15.32 -11.72
N SER A 314 -6.34 -15.71 -12.99
CA SER A 314 -6.12 -17.11 -13.35
C SER A 314 -4.77 -17.64 -12.83
N VAL A 315 -4.71 -18.94 -12.53
CA VAL A 315 -3.50 -19.65 -12.04
C VAL A 315 -2.26 -19.39 -12.92
N TRP A 316 -2.43 -19.25 -14.24
CA TRP A 316 -1.34 -18.94 -15.16
C TRP A 316 -0.82 -17.50 -15.02
N ILE A 317 -1.70 -16.54 -14.74
CA ILE A 317 -1.29 -15.15 -14.45
C ILE A 317 -0.59 -15.10 -13.09
N VAL A 318 -1.09 -15.80 -12.08
CA VAL A 318 -0.41 -15.97 -10.77
C VAL A 318 1.02 -16.48 -10.96
N ILE A 319 1.18 -17.62 -11.66
CA ILE A 319 2.48 -18.23 -11.94
C ILE A 319 3.39 -17.30 -12.77
N GLY A 320 2.85 -16.61 -13.77
CA GLY A 320 3.59 -15.66 -14.61
C GLY A 320 4.08 -14.44 -13.84
N THR A 321 3.26 -13.88 -12.96
CA THR A 321 3.60 -12.72 -12.11
C THR A 321 4.65 -13.10 -11.07
N PHE A 322 4.52 -14.26 -10.41
CA PHE A 322 5.56 -14.75 -9.50
C PHE A 322 6.87 -15.08 -10.21
N PHE A 323 6.83 -15.64 -11.42
CA PHE A 323 8.02 -15.85 -12.25
C PHE A 323 8.69 -14.52 -12.63
N LEU A 324 7.90 -13.50 -12.99
CA LEU A 324 8.40 -12.15 -13.29
C LEU A 324 9.01 -11.49 -12.05
N PHE A 325 8.37 -11.59 -10.88
CA PHE A 325 8.97 -11.14 -9.62
C PHE A 325 10.27 -11.89 -9.33
N GLY A 326 10.35 -13.20 -9.55
CA GLY A 326 11.59 -13.97 -9.46
C GLY A 326 12.71 -13.42 -10.36
N LEU A 327 12.36 -13.03 -11.59
CA LEU A 327 13.28 -12.41 -12.55
C LEU A 327 13.72 -11.01 -12.11
N LEU A 328 12.83 -10.17 -11.57
CA LEU A 328 13.21 -8.89 -10.95
C LEU A 328 14.10 -9.09 -9.72
N LEU A 329 13.78 -10.07 -8.88
CA LEU A 329 14.53 -10.41 -7.66
C LEU A 329 15.92 -10.96 -7.98
N SER A 330 16.17 -11.50 -9.18
CA SER A 330 17.51 -11.86 -9.63
C SER A 330 18.48 -10.67 -9.71
N LEU A 331 17.95 -9.45 -9.83
CA LEU A 331 18.71 -8.19 -9.82
C LEU A 331 19.00 -7.71 -8.39
N THR A 332 18.52 -8.40 -7.34
CA THR A 332 18.81 -8.05 -5.95
C THR A 332 20.28 -8.35 -5.59
N PRO A 333 20.86 -7.57 -4.67
CA PRO A 333 22.25 -7.75 -4.24
C PRO A 333 22.57 -9.17 -3.75
N CYS A 334 21.60 -9.92 -3.22
CA CYS A 334 21.84 -11.24 -2.64
C CYS A 334 22.03 -12.37 -3.67
N VAL A 335 21.62 -12.16 -4.92
CA VAL A 335 21.77 -13.16 -6.00
C VAL A 335 23.09 -12.98 -6.75
N PHE A 336 23.61 -11.75 -6.84
CA PHE A 336 24.88 -11.47 -7.54
C PHE A 336 26.11 -12.23 -7.02
N PRO A 337 26.34 -12.40 -5.69
CA PRO A 337 27.43 -13.23 -5.16
C PRO A 337 27.38 -14.70 -5.58
N MET A 338 26.23 -15.20 -6.01
CA MET A 338 26.06 -16.57 -6.51
C MET A 338 26.70 -16.75 -7.90
N ILE A 339 26.81 -15.67 -8.69
CA ILE A 339 27.39 -15.70 -10.05
C ILE A 339 28.89 -16.04 -10.00
N PRO A 340 29.75 -15.38 -9.17
CA PRO A 340 31.12 -15.82 -8.95
C PRO A 340 31.25 -17.26 -8.41
N ILE A 341 30.35 -17.71 -7.54
CA ILE A 341 30.38 -19.07 -6.97
C ILE A 341 30.09 -20.11 -8.06
N LEU A 342 29.02 -19.95 -8.83
CA LEU A 342 28.72 -20.82 -9.96
C LEU A 342 29.82 -20.77 -11.02
N SER A 343 30.33 -19.58 -11.33
CA SER A 343 31.43 -19.40 -12.28
C SER A 343 32.70 -20.12 -11.81
N SER A 344 33.09 -20.05 -10.53
CA SER A 344 34.27 -20.74 -10.02
C SER A 344 34.10 -22.26 -9.99
N ILE A 345 32.89 -22.77 -9.65
CA ILE A 345 32.56 -24.20 -9.68
C ILE A 345 32.55 -24.75 -11.12
N ILE A 346 32.03 -23.98 -12.08
CA ILE A 346 31.98 -24.37 -13.50
C ILE A 346 33.37 -24.28 -14.12
N VAL A 347 34.05 -23.13 -14.03
CA VAL A 347 35.37 -22.90 -14.65
C VAL A 347 36.48 -23.73 -13.98
N GLY A 348 36.35 -24.06 -12.70
CA GLY A 348 37.28 -24.93 -11.97
C GLY A 348 37.36 -26.38 -12.46
N GLN A 349 36.51 -26.81 -13.40
CA GLN A 349 36.54 -28.16 -13.98
C GLN A 349 37.48 -28.32 -15.21
N GLY A 350 38.16 -27.27 -15.65
CA GLY A 350 39.20 -27.35 -16.68
C GLY A 350 38.71 -27.57 -18.12
N ASP A 351 39.63 -27.90 -19.03
CA ASP A 351 39.46 -27.78 -20.49
C ASP A 351 38.46 -28.76 -21.16
N GLN A 352 37.70 -29.56 -20.40
CA GLN A 352 36.65 -30.45 -20.93
C GLN A 352 35.21 -29.95 -20.67
N LEU A 353 35.04 -28.64 -20.47
CA LEU A 353 33.73 -28.01 -20.28
C LEU A 353 32.93 -27.91 -21.59
N THR A 354 32.10 -28.92 -21.85
CA THR A 354 31.02 -28.80 -22.84
C THR A 354 29.88 -27.93 -22.30
N THR A 355 29.31 -27.07 -23.15
CA THR A 355 28.17 -26.19 -22.81
C THR A 355 26.98 -26.96 -22.23
N ARG A 356 26.75 -28.20 -22.70
CA ARG A 356 25.74 -29.12 -22.19
C ARG A 356 25.98 -29.51 -20.71
N LYS A 357 27.23 -29.72 -20.29
CA LYS A 357 27.57 -30.04 -18.89
C LYS A 357 27.38 -28.82 -17.99
N ALA A 358 27.78 -27.63 -18.45
CA ALA A 358 27.54 -26.38 -17.74
C ALA A 358 26.03 -26.07 -17.57
N PHE A 359 25.22 -26.31 -18.61
CA PHE A 359 23.76 -26.22 -18.53
C PHE A 359 23.18 -27.19 -17.49
N ILE A 360 23.55 -28.47 -17.54
CA ILE A 360 23.03 -29.50 -16.63
C ILE A 360 23.37 -29.16 -15.18
N MET A 361 24.60 -28.75 -14.87
CA MET A 361 24.95 -28.35 -13.50
C MET A 361 24.16 -27.11 -13.04
N SER A 362 24.03 -26.10 -13.90
CA SER A 362 23.25 -24.90 -13.58
C SER A 362 21.75 -25.22 -13.38
N LEU A 363 21.20 -26.16 -14.15
CA LEU A 363 19.83 -26.65 -14.01
C LEU A 363 19.61 -27.40 -12.70
N VAL A 364 20.54 -28.29 -12.32
CA VAL A 364 20.47 -29.01 -11.04
C VAL A 364 20.57 -28.05 -9.85
N TYR A 365 21.42 -27.02 -9.95
CA TYR A 365 21.53 -25.97 -8.94
C TYR A 365 20.19 -25.24 -8.74
N VAL A 366 19.57 -24.77 -9.83
CA VAL A 366 18.29 -24.05 -9.79
C VAL A 366 17.16 -24.96 -9.30
N LEU A 367 17.09 -26.22 -9.74
CA LEU A 367 16.09 -27.17 -9.27
C LEU A 367 16.22 -27.45 -7.76
N ALA A 368 17.44 -27.63 -7.25
CA ALA A 368 17.66 -27.83 -5.81
C ALA A 368 17.21 -26.60 -5.00
N MET A 369 17.54 -25.39 -5.46
CA MET A 369 17.06 -24.15 -4.84
C MET A 369 15.53 -24.05 -4.87
N SER A 370 14.90 -24.32 -6.02
CA SER A 370 13.44 -24.24 -6.18
C SER A 370 12.68 -25.24 -5.32
N VAL A 371 13.14 -26.50 -5.23
CA VAL A 371 12.57 -27.48 -4.31
C VAL A 371 12.71 -27.02 -2.86
N THR A 372 13.84 -26.39 -2.50
CA THR A 372 14.07 -25.89 -1.14
C THR A 372 13.11 -24.75 -0.78
N TYR A 373 12.90 -23.78 -1.67
CA TYR A 373 11.95 -22.68 -1.43
C TYR A 373 10.49 -23.13 -1.45
N THR A 374 10.10 -24.03 -2.36
CA THR A 374 8.76 -24.62 -2.34
C THR A 374 8.52 -25.39 -1.04
N ALA A 375 9.48 -26.21 -0.58
CA ALA A 375 9.35 -26.93 0.68
C ALA A 375 9.27 -25.96 1.88
N ALA A 376 10.14 -24.96 1.95
CA ALA A 376 10.11 -23.95 3.00
C ALA A 376 8.78 -23.17 3.03
N GLY A 377 8.25 -22.79 1.86
CA GLY A 377 6.99 -22.08 1.74
C GLY A 377 5.76 -22.91 2.07
N VAL A 378 5.70 -24.18 1.64
CA VAL A 378 4.60 -25.10 1.99
C VAL A 378 4.63 -25.40 3.50
N LEU A 379 5.79 -25.68 4.07
CA LEU A 379 5.94 -25.80 5.53
C LEU A 379 5.50 -24.50 6.23
N ALA A 380 5.87 -23.34 5.70
CA ALA A 380 5.51 -22.07 6.30
C ALA A 380 4.01 -21.74 6.24
N GLY A 381 3.31 -22.17 5.17
CA GLY A 381 1.84 -22.10 5.11
C GLY A 381 1.17 -23.02 6.13
N ILE A 382 1.75 -24.19 6.40
CA ILE A 382 1.23 -25.16 7.39
C ILE A 382 1.49 -24.68 8.85
N PHE A 383 2.64 -24.06 9.12
CA PHE A 383 3.02 -23.54 10.45
C PHE A 383 2.53 -22.09 10.71
N GLY A 384 1.31 -21.77 10.26
CA GLY A 384 0.73 -20.42 10.28
C GLY A 384 0.85 -19.64 11.60
N GLU A 385 0.82 -18.31 11.48
CA GLU A 385 0.91 -17.29 12.54
C GLU A 385 2.27 -17.15 13.27
N ASN A 386 3.05 -18.21 13.49
CA ASN A 386 4.25 -18.12 14.36
C ASN A 386 5.58 -17.83 13.65
N LEU A 387 5.68 -18.00 12.33
CA LEU A 387 6.96 -17.87 11.62
C LEU A 387 7.44 -16.42 11.44
N GLN A 388 6.53 -15.46 11.24
CA GLN A 388 6.86 -14.03 11.17
C GLN A 388 7.59 -13.58 12.45
N VAL A 389 7.05 -14.01 13.61
CA VAL A 389 7.62 -13.75 14.94
C VAL A 389 8.98 -14.43 15.12
N LEU A 390 9.14 -15.66 14.62
CA LEU A 390 10.42 -16.38 14.69
C LEU A 390 11.52 -15.67 13.87
N PHE A 391 11.22 -15.22 12.65
CA PHE A 391 12.18 -14.47 11.82
C PHE A 391 12.46 -13.05 12.35
N GLN A 392 11.56 -12.48 13.16
CA GLN A 392 11.77 -11.22 13.87
C GLN A 392 12.51 -11.39 15.20
N ASN A 393 12.88 -12.60 15.62
CA ASN A 393 13.61 -12.80 16.87
C ASN A 393 14.99 -12.08 16.82
N PRO A 394 15.31 -11.27 17.83
CA PRO A 394 16.61 -10.65 18.03
C PRO A 394 17.84 -11.46 17.64
N TRP A 395 17.90 -12.72 18.09
CA TRP A 395 19.05 -13.60 17.86
C TRP A 395 19.15 -14.07 16.41
N ILE A 396 18.01 -14.23 15.73
CA ILE A 396 17.96 -14.67 14.34
C ILE A 396 18.35 -13.53 13.41
N ILE A 397 17.81 -12.32 13.61
CA ILE A 397 18.22 -11.11 12.87
C ILE A 397 19.73 -10.85 13.07
N GLY A 398 20.21 -10.87 14.32
CA GLY A 398 21.62 -10.66 14.64
C GLY A 398 22.55 -11.70 13.98
N SER A 399 22.15 -12.97 13.97
CA SER A 399 22.90 -14.06 13.31
C SER A 399 23.02 -13.82 11.81
N PHE A 400 21.92 -13.54 11.11
CA PHE A 400 21.96 -13.26 9.67
C PHE A 400 22.74 -11.97 9.35
N ALA A 401 22.58 -10.90 10.12
CA ALA A 401 23.35 -9.66 9.93
C ALA A 401 24.87 -9.91 10.08
N LEU A 402 25.29 -10.73 11.05
CA LEU A 402 26.68 -11.14 11.22
C LEU A 402 27.18 -11.98 10.04
N ILE A 403 26.36 -12.90 9.51
CA ILE A 403 26.69 -13.67 8.29
C ILE A 403 26.88 -12.73 7.09
N PHE A 404 26.03 -11.73 6.89
CA PHE A 404 26.19 -10.75 5.81
C PHE A 404 27.46 -9.90 5.95
N ILE A 405 27.78 -9.44 7.17
CA ILE A 405 29.02 -8.71 7.46
C ILE A 405 30.25 -9.58 7.18
N ALA A 406 30.23 -10.86 7.57
CA ALA A 406 31.28 -11.82 7.27
C ALA A 406 31.46 -12.00 5.75
N LEU A 407 30.39 -12.30 5.02
CA LEU A 407 30.43 -12.44 3.55
C LEU A 407 30.96 -11.18 2.86
N ALA A 408 30.59 -9.99 3.35
CA ALA A 408 31.11 -8.73 2.84
C ALA A 408 32.63 -8.57 3.08
N PHE A 409 33.13 -8.87 4.28
CA PHE A 409 34.58 -8.86 4.55
C PHE A 409 35.37 -9.86 3.70
N SER A 410 34.76 -11.00 3.34
CA SER A 410 35.37 -11.92 2.39
C SER A 410 35.39 -11.37 0.95
N MET A 411 34.35 -10.64 0.52
CA MET A 411 34.35 -9.94 -0.77
C MET A 411 35.38 -8.80 -0.85
N PHE A 412 35.63 -8.09 0.26
CA PHE A 412 36.72 -7.12 0.36
C PHE A 412 38.13 -7.74 0.38
N GLY A 413 38.25 -9.07 0.49
CA GLY A 413 39.53 -9.77 0.52
C GLY A 413 40.29 -9.67 1.84
N PHE A 414 39.67 -9.20 2.93
CA PHE A 414 40.28 -9.21 4.27
C PHE A 414 40.60 -10.64 4.74
N TYR A 415 39.77 -11.60 4.32
CA TYR A 415 40.07 -13.01 4.38
C TYR A 415 39.47 -13.74 3.17
N GLU A 416 40.21 -14.65 2.57
CA GLU A 416 39.56 -15.71 1.79
C GLU A 416 39.06 -16.77 2.76
N LEU A 417 37.80 -17.19 2.63
CA LEU A 417 37.22 -18.27 3.43
C LEU A 417 37.74 -19.65 2.94
N GLN A 418 39.07 -19.81 2.94
CA GLN A 418 39.72 -21.07 2.59
C GLN A 418 39.48 -22.07 3.73
N LEU A 419 38.89 -23.22 3.41
CA LEU A 419 38.73 -24.33 4.34
C LEU A 419 40.12 -24.69 4.93
N PRO A 420 40.25 -24.88 6.25
CA PRO A 420 41.54 -25.17 6.86
C PRO A 420 42.15 -26.41 6.19
N SER A 421 43.44 -26.37 5.86
CA SER A 421 44.09 -27.30 4.94
C SER A 421 43.94 -28.78 5.29
N GLY A 422 43.76 -29.13 6.58
CA GLY A 422 43.43 -30.48 7.04
C GLY A 422 42.00 -30.96 6.71
N LEU A 423 41.00 -30.06 6.70
CA LEU A 423 39.67 -30.35 6.17
C LEU A 423 39.67 -30.29 4.65
N GLN A 424 40.30 -29.27 4.06
CA GLN A 424 40.36 -29.13 2.60
C GLN A 424 41.00 -30.34 1.94
N SER A 425 42.11 -30.87 2.48
CA SER A 425 42.77 -32.10 2.01
C SER A 425 41.97 -33.38 2.27
N LYS A 426 41.20 -33.48 3.36
CA LYS A 426 40.27 -34.60 3.56
C LYS A 426 39.10 -34.56 2.59
N ILE A 427 38.50 -33.38 2.38
CA ILE A 427 37.40 -33.16 1.45
C ILE A 427 37.88 -33.35 0.00
N THR A 428 39.06 -32.88 -0.39
CA THR A 428 39.61 -33.15 -1.73
C THR A 428 40.08 -34.59 -1.90
N ASN A 429 40.48 -35.33 -0.85
CA ASN A 429 40.71 -36.77 -0.97
C ASN A 429 39.39 -37.57 -1.13
N LEU A 430 38.31 -37.20 -0.44
CA LEU A 430 36.97 -37.75 -0.72
C LEU A 430 36.48 -37.34 -2.13
N SER A 431 36.70 -36.09 -2.54
CA SER A 431 36.29 -35.54 -3.85
C SER A 431 37.22 -35.95 -5.01
N ASN A 432 38.41 -36.49 -4.73
CA ASN A 432 39.22 -37.21 -5.73
C ASN A 432 38.76 -38.67 -5.88
N LYS A 433 38.21 -39.29 -4.82
CA LYS A 433 37.50 -40.57 -4.93
C LYS A 433 36.13 -40.43 -5.62
N GLN A 434 35.47 -39.28 -5.48
CA GLN A 434 34.24 -38.92 -6.22
C GLN A 434 34.54 -37.85 -7.28
N GLN A 435 35.05 -38.28 -8.44
CA GLN A 435 35.39 -37.44 -9.61
C GLN A 435 34.68 -36.07 -9.63
N GLY A 436 35.45 -34.99 -9.44
CA GLY A 436 34.94 -33.64 -9.25
C GLY A 436 33.93 -33.21 -10.30
N GLY A 437 32.72 -32.83 -9.84
CA GLY A 437 31.61 -32.41 -10.69
C GLY A 437 30.37 -33.30 -10.64
N THR A 438 30.13 -34.01 -9.53
CA THR A 438 28.87 -34.73 -9.31
C THR A 438 27.71 -33.74 -9.15
N LEU A 439 26.56 -34.06 -9.76
CA LEU A 439 25.31 -33.29 -9.62
C LEU A 439 24.93 -33.10 -8.14
N THR A 440 25.27 -34.07 -7.29
CA THR A 440 25.05 -34.06 -5.84
C THR A 440 25.72 -32.87 -5.14
N GLY A 441 26.99 -32.56 -5.45
CA GLY A 441 27.68 -31.42 -4.83
C GLY A 441 27.06 -30.08 -5.22
N VAL A 442 26.61 -29.97 -6.47
CA VAL A 442 25.91 -28.78 -6.98
C VAL A 442 24.51 -28.63 -6.36
N ALA A 443 23.79 -29.74 -6.15
CA ALA A 443 22.50 -29.73 -5.47
C ALA A 443 22.60 -29.33 -3.98
N ILE A 444 23.61 -29.82 -3.26
CA ILE A 444 23.87 -29.43 -1.86
C ILE A 444 24.18 -27.92 -1.77
N MET A 445 25.02 -27.40 -2.68
CA MET A 445 25.28 -25.96 -2.74
C MET A 445 24.01 -25.16 -3.06
N GLY A 446 23.13 -25.65 -3.96
CA GLY A 446 21.84 -25.03 -4.24
C GLY A 446 20.91 -24.95 -3.02
N PHE A 447 20.83 -26.02 -2.24
CA PHE A 447 20.09 -26.05 -0.97
C PHE A 447 20.62 -25.04 0.06
N LEU A 448 21.94 -25.05 0.30
CA LEU A 448 22.57 -24.10 1.23
C LEU A 448 22.40 -22.65 0.78
N SER A 449 22.43 -22.41 -0.53
CA SER A 449 22.24 -21.09 -1.13
C SER A 449 20.82 -20.55 -0.93
N ALA A 450 19.79 -21.40 -1.04
CA ALA A 450 18.41 -21.03 -0.72
C ALA A 450 18.26 -20.57 0.75
N LEU A 451 18.94 -21.24 1.68
CA LEU A 451 18.92 -20.90 3.10
C LEU A 451 19.57 -19.53 3.39
N ILE A 452 20.64 -19.18 2.66
CA ILE A 452 21.36 -17.90 2.79
C ILE A 452 20.59 -16.73 2.15
N VAL A 453 19.92 -16.97 1.02
CA VAL A 453 19.21 -15.93 0.25
C VAL A 453 17.80 -15.66 0.81
N GLY A 454 17.22 -16.60 1.57
CA GLY A 454 15.89 -16.48 2.21
C GLY A 454 15.57 -15.12 2.87
N PRO A 455 16.44 -14.52 3.70
CA PRO A 455 16.19 -13.21 4.32
C PRO A 455 15.94 -12.08 3.31
N CYS A 456 16.60 -12.11 2.14
CA CYS A 456 16.43 -11.09 1.10
C CYS A 456 15.15 -11.24 0.28
N VAL A 457 14.51 -12.41 0.36
CA VAL A 457 13.29 -12.78 -0.40
C VAL A 457 12.05 -12.73 0.52
N ALA A 458 12.24 -12.34 1.79
CA ALA A 458 11.18 -12.32 2.80
C ALA A 458 9.93 -11.48 2.43
N PRO A 459 10.00 -10.28 1.81
CA PRO A 459 8.79 -9.52 1.50
C PRO A 459 7.90 -10.18 0.41
N PRO A 460 8.41 -10.63 -0.76
CA PRO A 460 7.63 -11.41 -1.70
C PRO A 460 7.13 -12.75 -1.14
N LEU A 461 7.93 -13.41 -0.29
CA LEU A 461 7.51 -14.62 0.41
C LEU A 461 6.34 -14.34 1.36
N ALA A 462 6.34 -13.22 2.09
CA ALA A 462 5.25 -12.85 3.00
C ALA A 462 3.92 -12.68 2.26
N GLY A 463 3.90 -12.00 1.12
CA GLY A 463 2.69 -11.87 0.29
C GLY A 463 2.16 -13.23 -0.19
N ALA A 464 3.04 -14.13 -0.64
CA ALA A 464 2.67 -15.50 -1.00
C ALA A 464 2.13 -16.31 0.19
N LEU A 465 2.75 -16.19 1.37
CA LEU A 465 2.34 -16.90 2.59
C LEU A 465 1.00 -16.38 3.15
N ILE A 466 0.75 -15.06 3.08
CA ILE A 466 -0.55 -14.46 3.43
C ILE A 466 -1.64 -15.00 2.50
N TYR A 467 -1.39 -15.04 1.18
CA TYR A 467 -2.32 -15.63 0.22
C TYR A 467 -2.61 -17.11 0.50
N ILE A 468 -1.58 -17.92 0.79
CA ILE A 468 -1.76 -19.34 1.16
C ILE A 468 -2.56 -19.48 2.47
N GLY A 469 -2.26 -18.66 3.47
CA GLY A 469 -2.94 -18.68 4.77
C GLY A 469 -4.42 -18.27 4.69
N GLN A 470 -4.78 -17.37 3.78
CA GLN A 470 -6.16 -16.95 3.55
C GLN A 470 -6.95 -17.90 2.66
N THR A 471 -6.33 -18.49 1.63
CA THR A 471 -7.03 -19.34 0.64
C THR A 471 -7.00 -20.84 0.97
N GLY A 472 -6.04 -21.28 1.78
CA GLY A 472 -5.82 -22.70 2.10
C GLY A 472 -5.19 -23.52 0.96
N ASP A 473 -4.96 -22.94 -0.23
CA ASP A 473 -4.40 -23.67 -1.38
C ASP A 473 -2.86 -23.72 -1.33
N ALA A 474 -2.35 -24.68 -0.56
CA ALA A 474 -0.93 -24.96 -0.46
C ALA A 474 -0.29 -25.43 -1.79
N LEU A 475 -1.07 -25.95 -2.75
CA LEU A 475 -0.55 -26.42 -4.04
C LEU A 475 -0.32 -25.24 -5.00
N LEU A 476 -1.28 -24.32 -5.08
CA LEU A 476 -1.13 -23.07 -5.83
C LEU A 476 0.00 -22.21 -5.25
N GLY A 477 0.08 -22.10 -3.92
CA GLY A 477 1.21 -21.46 -3.24
C GLY A 477 2.56 -22.09 -3.53
N GLY A 478 2.67 -23.42 -3.39
CA GLY A 478 3.92 -24.15 -3.66
C GLY A 478 4.39 -24.03 -5.11
N THR A 479 3.47 -24.02 -6.07
CA THR A 479 3.78 -23.84 -7.50
C THR A 479 4.13 -22.40 -7.86
N ALA A 480 3.50 -21.39 -7.23
CA ALA A 480 3.90 -19.99 -7.36
C ALA A 480 5.33 -19.75 -6.86
N LEU A 481 5.69 -20.30 -5.69
CA LEU A 481 7.04 -20.20 -5.14
C LEU A 481 8.09 -20.96 -5.98
N PHE A 482 7.70 -22.10 -6.55
CA PHE A 482 8.55 -22.83 -7.51
C PHE A 482 8.83 -21.97 -8.76
N ALA A 483 7.79 -21.33 -9.31
CA ALA A 483 7.89 -20.45 -10.46
C ALA A 483 8.76 -19.20 -10.18
N MET A 484 8.64 -18.59 -9.00
CA MET A 484 9.50 -17.48 -8.57
C MET A 484 10.97 -17.90 -8.50
N SER A 485 11.27 -19.04 -7.89
CA SER A 485 12.65 -19.55 -7.83
C SER A 485 13.21 -19.91 -9.21
N MET A 486 12.39 -20.48 -10.10
CA MET A 486 12.75 -20.70 -11.49
C MET A 486 13.07 -19.39 -12.23
N GLY A 487 12.25 -18.34 -12.03
CA GLY A 487 12.48 -17.01 -12.60
C GLY A 487 13.80 -16.39 -12.15
N MET A 488 14.13 -16.50 -10.86
CA MET A 488 15.42 -16.06 -10.30
C MET A 488 16.60 -16.89 -10.84
N GLY A 489 16.37 -18.16 -11.14
CA GLY A 489 17.34 -19.07 -11.75
C GLY A 489 17.65 -18.79 -13.22
N VAL A 490 16.76 -18.17 -13.99
CA VAL A 490 16.94 -17.97 -15.46
C VAL A 490 18.22 -17.19 -15.80
N PRO A 491 18.55 -16.06 -15.15
CA PRO A 491 19.81 -15.37 -15.39
C PRO A 491 21.04 -16.21 -15.01
N LEU A 492 20.96 -17.02 -13.95
CA LEU A 492 22.03 -17.95 -13.57
C LEU A 492 22.23 -19.07 -14.60
N LEU A 493 21.16 -19.59 -15.20
CA LEU A 493 21.23 -20.55 -16.32
C LEU A 493 21.86 -19.91 -17.57
N LEU A 494 21.47 -18.67 -17.90
CA LEU A 494 21.96 -17.94 -19.06
C LEU A 494 23.45 -17.57 -18.90
N LEU A 495 23.86 -17.12 -17.71
CA LEU A 495 25.27 -16.88 -17.38
C LEU A 495 26.08 -18.18 -17.31
N GLY A 496 25.57 -19.23 -16.67
CA GLY A 496 26.25 -20.52 -16.56
C GLY A 496 26.47 -21.22 -17.91
N THR A 497 25.52 -21.11 -18.84
CA THR A 497 25.67 -21.62 -20.22
C THR A 497 26.62 -20.79 -21.08
N SER A 498 26.71 -19.49 -20.81
CA SER A 498 27.59 -18.56 -21.55
C SER A 498 28.97 -18.35 -20.92
N ALA A 499 29.23 -18.93 -19.73
CA ALA A 499 30.44 -18.73 -18.93
C ALA A 499 31.76 -19.15 -19.59
N GLY A 500 31.72 -19.93 -20.68
CA GLY A 500 32.91 -20.26 -21.49
C GLY A 500 33.17 -19.32 -22.68
N LYS A 501 32.25 -18.40 -23.03
CA LYS A 501 32.29 -17.63 -24.29
C LYS A 501 32.01 -16.14 -24.17
N LEU A 502 31.22 -15.72 -23.17
CA LEU A 502 30.78 -14.32 -23.02
C LEU A 502 31.44 -13.61 -21.82
N LEU A 503 31.71 -14.34 -20.74
CA LEU A 503 32.31 -13.77 -19.53
C LEU A 503 33.83 -13.63 -19.69
N PRO A 504 34.41 -12.44 -19.39
CA PRO A 504 35.87 -12.29 -19.35
C PRO A 504 36.45 -13.12 -18.20
N ARG A 505 37.70 -13.58 -18.35
CA ARG A 505 38.44 -14.24 -17.27
C ARG A 505 38.45 -13.34 -16.02
N ALA A 506 38.30 -13.94 -14.85
CA ALA A 506 38.44 -13.24 -13.58
C ALA A 506 39.78 -12.49 -13.52
N GLY A 507 39.73 -11.24 -13.07
CA GLY A 507 40.84 -10.29 -13.03
C GLY A 507 40.34 -8.96 -12.47
N ALA A 508 41.14 -7.89 -12.53
CA ALA A 508 40.93 -6.63 -11.77
C ALA A 508 39.54 -5.95 -11.90
N TRP A 509 38.74 -6.24 -12.92
CA TRP A 509 37.34 -5.79 -12.97
C TRP A 509 36.47 -6.48 -11.90
N MET A 510 36.70 -7.76 -11.62
CA MET A 510 35.98 -8.54 -10.61
C MET A 510 36.16 -7.95 -9.21
N ASP A 511 37.35 -7.44 -8.88
CA ASP A 511 37.61 -6.91 -7.54
C ASP A 511 36.88 -5.58 -7.29
N ASN A 512 36.71 -4.76 -8.32
CA ASN A 512 35.82 -3.59 -8.27
C ASN A 512 34.35 -4.00 -8.06
N VAL A 513 33.90 -5.08 -8.73
CA VAL A 513 32.54 -5.61 -8.57
C VAL A 513 32.33 -6.17 -7.16
N LYS A 514 33.27 -6.98 -6.64
CA LYS A 514 33.25 -7.49 -5.27
C LYS A 514 33.15 -6.36 -4.24
N ALA A 515 33.92 -5.28 -4.41
CA ALA A 515 33.90 -4.14 -3.51
C ALA A 515 32.53 -3.44 -3.48
N ILE A 516 31.93 -3.18 -4.65
CA ILE A 516 30.59 -2.56 -4.74
C ILE A 516 29.54 -3.44 -4.05
N PHE A 517 29.52 -4.74 -4.35
CA PHE A 517 28.57 -5.66 -3.69
C PHE A 517 28.87 -5.89 -2.21
N GLY A 518 30.14 -5.82 -1.78
CA GLY A 518 30.54 -5.89 -0.38
C GLY A 518 29.99 -4.71 0.43
N VAL A 519 30.10 -3.47 -0.09
CA VAL A 519 29.49 -2.28 0.52
C VAL A 519 27.97 -2.46 0.62
N LEU A 520 27.34 -2.92 -0.46
CA LEU A 520 25.89 -3.13 -0.50
C LEU A 520 25.43 -4.20 0.51
N MET A 521 26.20 -5.29 0.67
CA MET A 521 25.95 -6.33 1.69
C MET A 521 26.00 -5.79 3.12
N ILE A 522 26.96 -4.92 3.45
CA ILE A 522 26.98 -4.26 4.77
C ILE A 522 25.79 -3.30 4.89
N GLY A 523 25.40 -2.59 3.84
CA GLY A 523 24.20 -1.74 3.84
C GLY A 523 22.93 -2.50 4.18
N VAL A 524 22.72 -3.68 3.57
CA VAL A 524 21.60 -4.59 3.90
C VAL A 524 21.71 -5.12 5.32
N ALA A 525 22.91 -5.46 5.79
CA ALA A 525 23.13 -5.91 7.17
C ALA A 525 22.78 -4.83 8.21
N ILE A 526 23.17 -3.57 7.95
CA ILE A 526 22.84 -2.42 8.81
C ILE A 526 21.32 -2.17 8.80
N TRP A 527 20.69 -2.15 7.62
CA TRP A 527 19.23 -1.98 7.48
C TRP A 527 18.43 -3.09 8.18
N MET A 528 18.95 -4.32 8.20
CA MET A 528 18.30 -5.40 8.93
C MET A 528 18.55 -5.30 10.45
N ALA A 529 19.73 -4.84 10.86
CA ALA A 529 20.07 -4.55 12.25
C ALA A 529 19.35 -3.30 12.81
N GLU A 530 18.83 -2.42 11.96
CA GLU A 530 17.98 -1.27 12.34
C GLU A 530 16.72 -1.68 13.11
N ARG A 531 16.29 -2.93 12.97
CA ARG A 531 15.15 -3.50 13.72
C ARG A 531 15.44 -3.85 15.17
N ILE A 532 16.70 -3.80 15.61
CA ILE A 532 17.13 -4.23 16.94
C ILE A 532 18.12 -3.28 17.63
N LEU A 533 18.92 -2.55 16.86
CA LEU A 533 19.91 -1.64 17.40
C LEU A 533 19.29 -0.26 17.73
N PRO A 534 19.81 0.46 18.74
CA PRO A 534 19.39 1.83 18.99
C PRO A 534 19.87 2.76 17.86
N GLU A 535 19.02 3.72 17.48
CA GLU A 535 19.19 4.65 16.33
C GLU A 535 20.62 5.21 16.17
N TRP A 536 21.27 5.56 17.28
CA TRP A 536 22.61 6.16 17.30
C TRP A 536 23.68 5.21 16.74
N THR A 537 23.56 3.91 17.00
CA THR A 537 24.50 2.91 16.48
C THR A 537 24.29 2.62 15.00
N ILE A 538 23.05 2.75 14.51
CA ILE A 538 22.72 2.62 13.08
C ILE A 538 23.26 3.82 12.29
N LEU A 539 23.06 5.05 12.80
CA LEU A 539 23.66 6.26 12.25
C LEU A 539 25.20 6.18 12.21
N PHE A 540 25.83 5.70 13.28
CA PHE A 540 27.27 5.48 13.30
C PHE A 540 27.71 4.41 12.28
N ALA A 541 26.97 3.30 12.16
CA ALA A 541 27.28 2.24 11.20
C ALA A 541 27.14 2.72 9.73
N TRP A 542 26.10 3.49 9.41
CA TRP A 542 25.94 4.13 8.09
C TRP A 542 27.06 5.12 7.79
N ALA A 543 27.44 5.97 8.75
CA ALA A 543 28.57 6.87 8.58
C ALA A 543 29.90 6.12 8.38
N ALA A 544 30.15 5.07 9.17
CA ALA A 544 31.33 4.22 9.04
C ALA A 544 31.39 3.50 7.68
N LEU A 545 30.24 3.00 7.18
CA LEU A 545 30.12 2.40 5.85
C LEU A 545 30.46 3.42 4.75
N LEU A 546 29.88 4.62 4.80
CA LEU A 546 30.10 5.67 3.79
C LEU A 546 31.54 6.16 3.78
N ILE A 547 32.13 6.40 4.95
CA ILE A 547 33.53 6.81 5.10
C ILE A 547 34.48 5.68 4.66
N GLY A 548 34.22 4.43 5.06
CA GLY A 548 35.01 3.28 4.61
C GLY A 548 34.96 3.08 3.10
N SER A 549 33.78 3.23 2.50
CA SER A 549 33.58 3.18 1.04
C SER A 549 34.34 4.31 0.35
N ALA A 550 34.27 5.54 0.86
CA ALA A 550 35.00 6.68 0.32
C ALA A 550 36.52 6.48 0.34
N ILE A 551 37.07 5.95 1.43
CA ILE A 551 38.49 5.62 1.55
C ILE A 551 38.87 4.54 0.52
N TYR A 552 38.06 3.48 0.38
CA TYR A 552 38.29 2.40 -0.60
C TYR A 552 38.23 2.90 -2.06
N LEU A 553 37.40 3.90 -2.37
CA LEU A 553 37.36 4.56 -3.68
C LEU A 553 38.53 5.54 -3.93
N GLY A 554 39.48 5.68 -2.98
CA GLY A 554 40.65 6.53 -3.13
C GLY A 554 40.39 8.02 -2.94
N ALA A 555 39.35 8.40 -2.17
CA ALA A 555 39.03 9.82 -1.90
C ALA A 555 40.22 10.62 -1.34
N LEU A 556 41.10 9.97 -0.57
CA LEU A 556 42.29 10.56 0.05
C LEU A 556 43.58 10.42 -0.80
N GLU A 557 43.58 9.65 -1.89
CA GLU A 557 44.79 9.48 -2.73
C GLU A 557 45.08 10.74 -3.56
N PRO A 558 46.35 11.16 -3.74
CA PRO A 558 46.70 12.27 -4.63
C PRO A 558 46.31 11.98 -6.08
N VAL A 559 45.78 12.98 -6.79
CA VAL A 559 45.34 12.85 -8.18
C VAL A 559 46.55 12.85 -9.12
N GLY A 560 47.23 11.71 -9.22
CA GLY A 560 48.26 11.49 -10.23
C GLY A 560 47.69 11.37 -11.65
N ASP A 561 48.55 11.02 -12.60
CA ASP A 561 48.25 10.96 -14.04
C ASP A 561 47.43 9.70 -14.44
N LYS A 562 46.45 9.34 -13.61
CA LYS A 562 45.57 8.18 -13.78
C LYS A 562 44.38 8.49 -14.69
N SER A 563 43.87 7.45 -15.35
CA SER A 563 42.71 7.45 -16.25
C SER A 563 41.49 8.21 -15.69
N GLY A 564 40.73 8.88 -16.56
CA GLY A 564 39.54 9.66 -16.20
C GLY A 564 38.48 8.88 -15.40
N TRP A 565 38.42 7.56 -15.57
CA TRP A 565 37.52 6.69 -14.78
C TRP A 565 37.82 6.75 -13.27
N HIS A 566 39.10 6.83 -12.91
CA HIS A 566 39.55 6.93 -11.53
C HIS A 566 39.24 8.32 -10.93
N LYS A 567 39.28 9.38 -11.76
CA LYS A 567 38.87 10.75 -11.35
C LYS A 567 37.38 10.83 -11.04
N PHE A 568 36.54 10.13 -11.81
CA PHE A 568 35.09 10.02 -11.54
C PHE A 568 34.79 9.24 -10.26
N ALA A 569 35.40 8.05 -10.09
CA ALA A 569 35.25 7.27 -8.86
C ALA A 569 35.70 8.05 -7.62
N LYS A 570 36.80 8.79 -7.72
CA LYS A 570 37.26 9.68 -6.64
C LYS A 570 36.24 10.76 -6.28
N SER A 571 35.59 11.38 -7.27
CA SER A 571 34.55 12.41 -7.04
C SER A 571 33.39 11.85 -6.20
N ILE A 572 32.89 10.66 -6.55
CA ILE A 572 31.87 9.94 -5.77
C ILE A 572 32.36 9.59 -4.37
N GLY A 573 33.61 9.12 -4.24
CA GLY A 573 34.22 8.87 -2.93
C GLY A 573 34.26 10.12 -2.04
N VAL A 574 34.63 11.28 -2.58
CA VAL A 574 34.63 12.56 -1.82
C VAL A 574 33.22 12.96 -1.39
N ILE A 575 32.19 12.78 -2.24
CA ILE A 575 30.80 13.05 -1.87
C ILE A 575 30.35 12.15 -0.71
N PHE A 576 30.66 10.85 -0.76
CA PHE A 576 30.35 9.92 0.34
C PHE A 576 31.12 10.24 1.63
N LEU A 577 32.37 10.73 1.53
CA LEU A 577 33.15 11.18 2.68
C LEU A 577 32.50 12.38 3.37
N ILE A 578 32.12 13.39 2.59
CA ILE A 578 31.44 14.60 3.09
C ILE A 578 30.10 14.21 3.73
N TYR A 579 29.29 13.37 3.07
CA TYR A 579 28.01 12.94 3.59
C TYR A 579 28.14 12.10 4.88
N GLY A 580 29.14 11.22 4.95
CA GLY A 580 29.47 10.45 6.16
C GLY A 580 29.92 11.35 7.33
N MET A 581 30.76 12.36 7.08
CA MET A 581 31.11 13.36 8.10
C MET A 581 29.89 14.17 8.56
N VAL A 582 29.02 14.57 7.62
CA VAL A 582 27.76 15.27 7.92
C VAL A 582 26.85 14.43 8.82
N ILE A 583 26.76 13.11 8.61
CA ILE A 583 26.02 12.22 9.51
C ILE A 583 26.67 12.16 10.90
N LEU A 584 28.00 12.11 11.01
CA LEU A 584 28.68 12.15 12.32
C LEU A 584 28.46 13.48 13.06
N ILE A 585 28.45 14.61 12.35
CA ILE A 585 28.16 15.94 12.92
C ILE A 585 26.69 16.01 13.37
N GLY A 586 25.77 15.48 12.57
CA GLY A 586 24.35 15.36 12.93
C GLY A 586 24.13 14.48 14.16
N LEU A 587 24.80 13.33 14.23
CA LEU A 587 24.77 12.42 15.38
C LEU A 587 25.35 13.08 16.65
N ALA A 588 26.46 13.82 16.52
CA ALA A 588 27.02 14.60 17.62
C ALA A 588 26.09 15.74 18.09
N GLY A 589 25.26 16.28 17.19
CA GLY A 589 24.14 17.17 17.50
C GLY A 589 22.91 16.47 18.09
N GLY A 590 22.86 15.13 18.13
CA GLY A 590 21.70 14.36 18.61
C GLY A 590 20.63 14.06 17.55
N SER A 591 20.93 14.21 16.27
CA SER A 591 19.99 13.86 15.18
C SER A 591 19.73 12.36 15.14
N LYS A 592 18.47 11.99 14.87
CA LYS A 592 17.99 10.62 14.73
C LYS A 592 17.71 10.22 13.26
N ASN A 593 17.77 11.16 12.32
CA ASN A 593 17.34 10.93 10.93
C ASN A 593 18.53 10.85 9.96
N VAL A 594 18.74 9.68 9.34
CA VAL A 594 19.82 9.44 8.36
C VAL A 594 19.72 10.35 7.12
N LEU A 595 18.50 10.71 6.68
CA LEU A 595 18.27 11.60 5.53
C LEU A 595 18.34 13.09 5.88
N GLN A 596 18.25 13.45 7.16
CA GLN A 596 18.21 14.84 7.63
C GLN A 596 19.13 15.06 8.86
N PRO A 597 20.45 14.83 8.74
CA PRO A 597 21.36 14.93 9.88
C PRO A 597 21.51 16.36 10.44
N LEU A 598 21.34 17.42 9.64
CA LEU A 598 21.56 18.81 10.09
C LEU A 598 20.35 19.52 10.74
N THR A 599 19.15 18.91 10.78
CA THR A 599 17.94 19.61 11.27
C THR A 599 18.06 20.10 12.72
N VAL A 600 18.88 19.45 13.54
CA VAL A 600 19.14 19.89 14.92
C VAL A 600 19.91 21.22 15.02
N PHE A 601 20.61 21.63 13.96
CA PHE A 601 21.30 22.93 13.91
C PHE A 601 20.41 24.05 13.33
N GLN A 602 19.34 23.70 12.61
CA GLN A 602 18.44 24.67 11.95
C GLN A 602 17.48 25.38 12.92
N SER A 603 17.36 24.92 14.17
CA SER A 603 16.53 25.54 15.23
C SER A 603 17.22 26.68 16.00
N SER A 604 18.40 27.13 15.57
CA SER A 604 19.21 28.17 16.25
C SER A 604 18.68 29.61 16.05
N GLY A 605 17.36 29.81 16.02
CA GLY A 605 16.72 31.08 15.70
C GLY A 605 15.36 31.27 16.41
N THR A 606 15.39 31.95 17.55
CA THR A 606 14.24 32.34 18.39
C THR A 606 13.62 31.21 19.22
N SER A 607 13.81 31.31 20.53
CA SER A 607 13.23 30.42 21.53
C SER A 607 11.72 30.60 21.67
N SER A 608 10.96 29.92 20.82
CA SER A 608 9.57 29.56 21.09
C SER A 608 9.50 28.05 21.21
N SER A 609 9.37 27.54 22.44
CA SER A 609 9.22 26.11 22.71
C SER A 609 7.81 25.64 22.31
N SER A 610 7.55 25.58 21.00
CA SER A 610 6.67 24.54 20.50
C SER A 610 7.43 23.24 20.66
N GLN A 611 7.27 22.61 21.82
CA GLN A 611 7.52 21.18 21.90
C GLN A 611 6.62 20.56 20.84
N THR A 612 7.18 19.72 19.96
CA THR A 612 6.35 18.68 19.34
C THR A 612 5.76 17.89 20.51
N GLU A 613 4.50 18.14 20.85
CA GLU A 613 3.80 17.39 21.88
C GLU A 613 3.62 15.97 21.38
N HIS A 614 4.64 15.15 21.64
CA HIS A 614 4.52 13.72 21.55
C HIS A 614 3.41 13.30 22.51
N LEU A 615 2.33 12.77 21.93
CA LEU A 615 1.21 12.21 22.66
C LEU A 615 1.72 11.30 23.79
N ASN A 616 1.37 11.65 25.03
CA ASN A 616 1.88 10.97 26.23
C ASN A 616 1.17 9.62 26.43
N PHE A 617 1.62 8.61 25.67
CA PHE A 617 1.14 7.23 25.80
C PHE A 617 1.58 6.61 27.13
N LYS A 618 0.61 6.12 27.90
CA LYS A 618 0.86 5.27 29.07
C LYS A 618 0.98 3.81 28.62
N THR A 619 2.14 3.20 28.78
CA THR A 619 2.33 1.78 28.46
C THR A 619 1.54 0.89 29.42
N ILE A 620 0.86 -0.12 28.88
CA ILE A 620 0.22 -1.21 29.63
C ILE A 620 0.75 -2.57 29.16
N ARG A 621 0.74 -3.57 30.06
CA ARG A 621 1.24 -4.93 29.80
C ARG A 621 0.26 -6.04 30.18
N THR A 622 -0.87 -5.71 30.81
CA THR A 622 -1.85 -6.71 31.25
C THR A 622 -3.30 -6.30 30.99
N LEU A 623 -4.18 -7.29 30.80
CA LEU A 623 -5.63 -7.07 30.75
C LEU A 623 -6.20 -6.44 32.03
N ALA A 624 -5.54 -6.64 33.17
CA ALA A 624 -5.94 -6.04 34.45
C ALA A 624 -5.71 -4.52 34.45
N GLU A 625 -4.54 -4.06 33.99
CA GLU A 625 -4.23 -2.63 33.81
C GLU A 625 -5.19 -1.95 32.83
N LEU A 626 -5.48 -2.59 31.69
CA LEU A 626 -6.44 -2.06 30.72
C LEU A 626 -7.83 -1.89 31.35
N LYS A 627 -8.34 -2.92 32.02
CA LYS A 627 -9.64 -2.86 32.70
C LYS A 627 -9.68 -1.80 33.78
N GLN A 628 -8.59 -1.58 34.52
CA GLN A 628 -8.50 -0.55 35.55
C GLN A 628 -8.54 0.87 34.97
N GLU A 629 -7.91 1.11 33.82
CA GLU A 629 -7.96 2.42 33.15
C GLU A 629 -9.33 2.67 32.50
N VAL A 630 -9.87 1.69 31.77
CA VAL A 630 -11.21 1.77 31.15
C VAL A 630 -12.30 1.94 32.22
N ALA A 631 -12.19 1.30 33.38
CA ALA A 631 -13.16 1.42 34.47
C ALA A 631 -13.31 2.84 35.04
N LYS A 632 -12.36 3.75 34.79
CA LYS A 632 -12.46 5.17 35.22
C LYS A 632 -13.53 5.96 34.47
N GLY A 633 -14.07 5.43 33.37
CA GLY A 633 -15.15 6.05 32.60
C GLY A 633 -14.73 7.13 31.61
N ASN A 634 -13.46 7.54 31.62
CA ASN A 634 -12.89 8.44 30.61
C ASN A 634 -12.84 7.75 29.23
N PRO A 635 -12.89 8.50 28.11
CA PRO A 635 -12.57 7.97 26.79
C PRO A 635 -11.12 7.45 26.77
N VAL A 636 -10.91 6.23 26.25
CA VAL A 636 -9.60 5.59 26.16
C VAL A 636 -9.31 5.20 24.72
N MET A 637 -8.11 5.53 24.24
CA MET A 637 -7.55 4.97 23.01
C MET A 637 -6.45 3.98 23.39
N LEU A 638 -6.52 2.75 22.88
CA LEU A 638 -5.53 1.71 23.06
C LEU A 638 -4.83 1.41 21.74
N ASP A 639 -3.55 1.74 21.65
CA ASP A 639 -2.67 1.44 20.52
C ASP A 639 -1.88 0.13 20.78
N PHE A 640 -2.04 -0.87 19.92
CA PHE A 640 -1.18 -2.06 19.88
C PHE A 640 0.04 -1.79 19.01
N TYR A 641 1.20 -1.67 19.65
CA TYR A 641 2.45 -1.23 19.05
C TYR A 641 3.53 -2.32 19.11
N ALA A 642 4.45 -2.34 18.14
CA ALA A 642 5.70 -3.08 18.25
C ALA A 642 6.87 -2.40 17.51
N ASP A 643 8.10 -2.51 18.00
CA ASP A 643 9.28 -1.90 17.35
C ASP A 643 9.61 -2.48 15.96
N TRP A 644 9.20 -3.72 15.71
CA TRP A 644 9.37 -4.41 14.43
C TRP A 644 8.27 -4.06 13.40
N CYS A 645 7.23 -3.35 13.82
CA CYS A 645 6.08 -2.99 13.00
C CYS A 645 6.33 -1.68 12.24
N ILE A 646 6.54 -1.78 10.93
CA ILE A 646 6.83 -0.63 10.05
C ILE A 646 5.64 0.35 10.06
N SER A 647 4.41 -0.15 9.87
CA SER A 647 3.21 0.68 9.85
C SER A 647 2.89 1.36 11.18
N CYS A 648 3.38 0.82 12.31
CA CYS A 648 3.30 1.49 13.61
C CYS A 648 4.18 2.74 13.62
N LYS A 649 5.44 2.61 13.15
CA LYS A 649 6.38 3.74 13.02
C LYS A 649 5.91 4.77 11.98
N GLU A 650 5.24 4.33 10.92
CA GLU A 650 4.58 5.23 9.96
C GLU A 650 3.44 6.02 10.62
N MET A 651 2.58 5.39 11.43
CA MET A 651 1.54 6.11 12.18
C MET A 651 2.13 7.09 13.20
N GLU A 652 3.18 6.72 13.93
CA GLU A 652 3.85 7.66 14.84
C GLU A 652 4.45 8.88 14.11
N LYS A 653 4.97 8.69 12.90
CA LYS A 653 5.67 9.72 12.12
C LYS A 653 4.77 10.59 11.24
N PHE A 654 3.61 10.07 10.80
CA PHE A 654 2.73 10.74 9.84
C PHE A 654 1.30 10.96 10.34
N THR A 655 0.86 10.25 11.39
CA THR A 655 -0.51 10.32 11.91
C THR A 655 -0.55 10.96 13.29
N PHE A 656 0.25 10.50 14.25
CA PHE A 656 0.28 11.04 15.62
C PHE A 656 1.08 12.35 15.75
N SER A 657 1.85 12.70 14.73
CA SER A 657 2.54 13.99 14.58
C SER A 657 1.64 15.12 14.07
N ASP A 658 0.43 14.80 13.58
CA ASP A 658 -0.48 15.77 12.98
C ASP A 658 -1.22 16.58 14.05
N PRO A 659 -1.28 17.93 13.96
CA PRO A 659 -1.98 18.75 14.95
C PRO A 659 -3.48 18.47 15.07
N GLY A 660 -4.14 18.06 13.99
CA GLY A 660 -5.55 17.66 13.99
C GLY A 660 -5.77 16.44 14.88
N VAL A 661 -4.98 15.39 14.68
CA VAL A 661 -5.00 14.18 15.51
C VAL A 661 -4.67 14.51 16.98
N GLN A 662 -3.68 15.37 17.23
CA GLN A 662 -3.32 15.77 18.59
C GLN A 662 -4.45 16.51 19.31
N SER A 663 -5.11 17.45 18.63
CA SER A 663 -6.28 18.17 19.18
C SER A 663 -7.48 17.25 19.46
N ALA A 664 -7.75 16.27 18.59
CA ALA A 664 -8.85 15.31 18.77
C ALA A 664 -8.60 14.34 19.93
N LEU A 665 -7.33 14.06 20.25
CA LEU A 665 -6.92 13.17 21.33
C LEU A 665 -6.63 13.88 22.67
N ALA A 666 -6.72 15.22 22.73
CA ALA A 666 -6.34 16.01 23.91
C ALA A 666 -7.10 15.64 25.21
N ASN A 667 -8.35 15.18 25.08
CA ASN A 667 -9.19 14.75 26.22
C ASN A 667 -9.27 13.20 26.37
N VAL A 668 -8.46 12.44 25.63
CA VAL A 668 -8.51 10.98 25.56
C VAL A 668 -7.35 10.37 26.35
N THR A 669 -7.63 9.34 27.14
CA THR A 669 -6.57 8.59 27.85
C THR A 669 -5.85 7.68 26.86
N LEU A 670 -4.60 8.00 26.54
CA LEU A 670 -3.81 7.26 25.54
C LEU A 670 -3.02 6.14 26.20
N LEU A 671 -3.39 4.89 25.87
CA LEU A 671 -2.72 3.68 26.31
C LEU A 671 -1.97 3.05 25.15
N LYS A 672 -0.78 2.50 25.42
CA LYS A 672 -0.01 1.72 24.45
C LYS A 672 0.25 0.32 24.97
N ALA A 673 -0.27 -0.69 24.29
CA ALA A 673 0.10 -2.09 24.48
C ALA A 673 1.35 -2.37 23.62
N ASP A 674 2.52 -2.33 24.26
CA ASP A 674 3.78 -2.73 23.63
C ASP A 674 3.87 -4.26 23.60
N VAL A 675 3.63 -4.83 22.42
CA VAL A 675 3.69 -6.28 22.17
C VAL A 675 5.01 -6.72 21.50
N THR A 676 6.05 -5.87 21.52
CA THR A 676 7.36 -6.14 20.89
C THR A 676 7.98 -7.46 21.36
N ALA A 677 7.84 -7.79 22.65
CA ALA A 677 8.40 -9.00 23.24
C ALA A 677 7.56 -10.28 22.96
N ASN A 678 6.28 -10.14 22.62
CA ASN A 678 5.33 -11.21 22.34
C ASN A 678 5.31 -12.33 23.41
N ASN A 679 5.29 -11.90 24.68
CA ASN A 679 5.19 -12.76 25.86
C ASN A 679 3.78 -13.36 26.03
N ALA A 680 3.61 -14.25 27.00
CA ALA A 680 2.31 -14.88 27.28
C ALA A 680 1.18 -13.86 27.53
N ASN A 681 1.47 -12.79 28.27
CA ASN A 681 0.51 -11.72 28.56
C ASN A 681 0.11 -10.93 27.30
N ASP A 682 1.08 -10.68 26.42
CA ASP A 682 0.88 -9.94 25.16
C ASP A 682 -0.03 -10.75 24.22
N LYS A 683 0.20 -12.07 24.14
CA LYS A 683 -0.65 -13.02 23.42
C LYS A 683 -2.05 -13.12 24.02
N GLU A 684 -2.17 -13.12 25.34
CA GLU A 684 -3.48 -13.11 26.03
C GLU A 684 -4.26 -11.84 25.71
N LEU A 685 -3.60 -10.67 25.76
CA LEU A 685 -4.18 -9.37 25.45
C LEU A 685 -4.64 -9.30 23.98
N MET A 686 -3.79 -9.68 23.03
CA MET A 686 -4.14 -9.71 21.59
C MET A 686 -5.30 -10.69 21.32
N LYS A 687 -5.27 -11.89 21.93
CA LYS A 687 -6.32 -12.90 21.76
C LYS A 687 -7.66 -12.45 22.34
N ALA A 688 -7.66 -11.74 23.47
CA ALA A 688 -8.89 -11.22 24.09
C ALA A 688 -9.66 -10.24 23.18
N PHE A 689 -8.96 -9.49 22.33
CA PHE A 689 -9.55 -8.56 21.37
C PHE A 689 -9.61 -9.10 19.92
N ASN A 690 -9.19 -10.35 19.69
CA ASN A 690 -9.09 -10.99 18.38
C ASN A 690 -8.22 -10.17 17.39
N ILE A 691 -7.03 -9.78 17.82
CA ILE A 691 -6.03 -9.02 17.05
C ILE A 691 -4.91 -9.98 16.62
N ILE A 692 -4.63 -10.04 15.31
CA ILE A 692 -3.62 -10.93 14.73
C ILE A 692 -2.22 -10.30 14.77
N GLY A 693 -2.13 -8.96 14.67
CA GLY A 693 -0.87 -8.22 14.75
C GLY A 693 -1.07 -6.70 14.84
N PRO A 694 -0.02 -5.95 15.24
CA PRO A 694 0.00 -4.49 15.22
C PRO A 694 0.27 -3.94 13.79
N PRO A 695 -0.12 -2.68 13.48
CA PRO A 695 -0.82 -1.74 14.36
C PRO A 695 -2.32 -2.06 14.42
N ALA A 696 -2.87 -2.00 15.62
CA ALA A 696 -4.31 -2.07 15.83
C ALA A 696 -4.70 -1.07 16.93
N ILE A 697 -5.64 -0.17 16.63
CA ILE A 697 -6.07 0.87 17.55
C ILE A 697 -7.54 0.64 17.91
N LEU A 698 -7.81 0.52 19.21
CA LEU A 698 -9.12 0.29 19.79
C LEU A 698 -9.55 1.54 20.56
N PHE A 699 -10.82 1.91 20.44
CA PHE A 699 -11.41 3.02 21.16
C PHE A 699 -12.44 2.50 22.17
N PHE A 700 -12.41 3.03 23.40
CA PHE A 700 -13.37 2.72 24.44
C PHE A 700 -14.08 4.00 24.89
N ASN A 701 -15.40 4.01 24.81
CA ASN A 701 -16.27 5.10 25.26
C ASN A 701 -17.27 4.52 26.27
N HIS A 702 -17.49 5.20 27.40
CA HIS A 702 -18.36 4.73 28.49
C HIS A 702 -18.13 3.25 28.90
N GLN A 703 -16.86 2.85 29.09
CA GLN A 703 -16.43 1.47 29.41
C GLN A 703 -16.69 0.40 28.31
N GLN A 704 -17.28 0.76 27.16
CA GLN A 704 -17.56 -0.15 26.05
C GLN A 704 -16.60 0.06 24.86
N GLU A 705 -16.21 -1.03 24.20
CA GLU A 705 -15.35 -1.01 23.02
C GLU A 705 -16.14 -0.60 21.76
N GLN A 706 -15.72 0.46 21.08
CA GLN A 706 -16.29 0.93 19.82
C GLN A 706 -15.74 0.11 18.63
N LYS A 707 -16.17 -1.15 18.54
CA LYS A 707 -15.67 -2.12 17.54
C LYS A 707 -15.78 -1.66 16.09
N ALA A 708 -16.79 -0.85 15.76
CA ALA A 708 -16.99 -0.29 14.43
C ALA A 708 -15.88 0.71 14.03
N GLN A 709 -15.22 1.35 15.00
CA GLN A 709 -14.21 2.38 14.77
C GLN A 709 -12.77 1.86 14.91
N ARG A 710 -12.59 0.56 15.17
CA ARG A 710 -11.28 -0.09 15.27
C ARG A 710 -10.46 0.15 14.00
N VAL A 711 -9.24 0.65 14.15
CA VAL A 711 -8.29 0.82 13.04
C VAL A 711 -7.30 -0.34 13.07
N VAL A 712 -7.03 -0.93 11.90
CA VAL A 712 -6.03 -1.99 11.72
C VAL A 712 -5.20 -1.62 10.49
N GLY A 713 -3.87 -1.64 10.62
CA GLY A 713 -2.97 -1.13 9.59
C GLY A 713 -2.79 0.40 9.64
N PHE A 714 -1.97 0.93 8.74
CA PHE A 714 -1.69 2.37 8.63
C PHE A 714 -2.92 3.17 8.14
N LYS A 715 -3.19 4.31 8.79
CA LYS A 715 -4.26 5.24 8.38
C LYS A 715 -3.77 6.69 8.45
N LYS A 716 -4.10 7.49 7.43
CA LYS A 716 -3.67 8.90 7.30
C LYS A 716 -4.34 9.78 8.37
N ALA A 717 -3.73 10.93 8.69
CA ALA A 717 -4.18 11.85 9.73
C ALA A 717 -5.65 12.30 9.61
N ALA A 718 -6.11 12.69 8.42
CA ALA A 718 -7.50 13.13 8.21
C ALA A 718 -8.50 12.00 8.49
N ASP A 719 -8.32 10.83 7.87
CA ASP A 719 -9.21 9.67 8.04
C ASP A 719 -9.15 9.11 9.47
N PHE A 720 -8.01 9.25 10.15
CA PHE A 720 -7.85 8.85 11.56
C PHE A 720 -8.57 9.82 12.51
N THR A 721 -8.47 11.12 12.27
CA THR A 721 -9.22 12.16 13.01
C THR A 721 -10.73 11.94 12.88
N GLN A 722 -11.22 11.58 11.68
CA GLN A 722 -12.62 11.23 11.48
C GLN A 722 -13.06 10.02 12.33
N ASN A 723 -12.26 8.96 12.39
CA ASN A 723 -12.54 7.80 13.25
C ASN A 723 -12.54 8.16 14.75
N ILE A 724 -11.59 8.99 15.21
CA ILE A 724 -11.54 9.46 16.61
C ILE A 724 -12.85 10.19 16.94
N ASN A 725 -13.27 11.12 16.09
CA ASN A 725 -14.51 11.87 16.30
C ASN A 725 -15.74 10.96 16.33
N GLN A 726 -15.83 9.97 15.44
CA GLN A 726 -16.92 8.99 15.45
C GLN A 726 -16.88 7.99 16.61
N ALA A 727 -15.74 7.83 17.30
CA ALA A 727 -15.59 6.92 18.44
C ALA A 727 -15.92 7.57 19.79
N PHE A 728 -15.87 8.90 19.87
CA PHE A 728 -16.06 9.67 21.11
C PHE A 728 -17.21 10.70 21.06
N GLN A 729 -17.97 10.73 19.96
CA GLN A 729 -19.36 11.19 19.93
C GLN A 729 -20.26 10.23 20.76
#